data_AF-A0A7V6B497-F1
#
_entry.id   AF-A0A7V6B497-F1
#
_cell.length_a   1.000
_cell.length_b   1.000
_cell.length_c   1.000
_cell.angle_alpha   90.00
_cell.angle_beta   90.00
_cell.angle_gamma   90.00
#
_symmetry.space_group_name_H-M   'P 1'
#
loop_
_entity.id
_entity.type
_entity.pdbx_description
1 polymer ?
#
loop_
_entity_poly.entity_id
_entity_poly.type
_entity_poly.pdbx_seq_one_letter_code
_entity_poly.pdbx_strand_id
1 'polypeptide(L)'
;MKGGVLNSKVYIFSPCVARALFPDILIETKRVIELLGFESIIDRKATCCGQMFFNNGMWSEAKTLAKKFVRLFCDAPLVVAPTWSCVEMVRQHYGEILDDPGLVREWESLRTRVFEITEFIAKRCSIASWGGELKAKAVFHYSCHMPKDEKTRQEIQDLFGGIRGLEVFFPPSEHCCGFGGSFFAFMGAVSEAIGEERLKRLEHDKFDFIVSSEPGCMMHLLSLPEKDARLVHTVQILSEALRSHKVEPLVVPLIEIEGKGVPHSDFYERAKKASCDVALRQKIVYALDHAVEARRKAIQRLGNYEFLKTKVKETREMSVAEMQSLWHVAQRALEQKGIKVHFACDSEEAKKLAVEIAKSCKARLVVKGKSMTSEEVGVREALIETHAEVVETDLGEFIVTLRGERASHLVAPALHLSRRDVQETFERLGFSLDSDDPQCLAEFARAYLRKKFLSAEMGVFGVNVVCAQEGILLTVTNEGNGRLCITLPKVVVGICGLEKIVPSLRHACDILRVLPVNATGQTMTSYVTFLGGVGGGHDGREVHLIVVDNGRTRIAKDATMRPILSCIRCGACSNVCPVYRVIGGHAYGAVYSGPMGIMWTLALYGVEKNADLLDACTLCGECSKVCPAGIDIARIIRLLRGKVFQNKKALRLAYFALKGTTRFRLAMGLYRFSAKNATRLVEKTMRALGIRRRFMPLPRKIQTHEYLRNEKPLDSIPLSLTKDMVHSDENNGAFSPQSMGNDDVLGLFTRMFTQAGGEEMTFQEILKLTAGKVVVCDEKTVPSRVIKALSGNGAKTVHGLEGAKEATFGLTGCKALVAETGSVLLGESSLFESLLPEVHIVIALKRQFVETLDVALDGFRENIGCLVTGPSRTADIEKRLILGMHGPKRVILCVLEANDGQAD
;
A
#
# COMPACT_ATOMS: atom_id res chain seq x y z
N MET A 1 9.06 38.48 28.75
CA MET A 1 7.88 37.93 28.06
C MET A 1 6.74 38.94 28.14
N LYS A 2 6.11 39.29 27.02
CA LYS A 2 4.90 40.14 27.03
C LYS A 2 3.74 39.33 27.63
N GLY A 3 3.23 39.79 28.76
CA GLY A 3 2.19 39.15 29.56
C GLY A 3 0.82 39.15 28.87
N GLY A 4 0.31 37.96 28.57
CA GLY A 4 -1.06 37.79 28.08
C GLY A 4 -1.67 36.39 28.26
N VAL A 5 -0.89 35.34 28.55
CA VAL A 5 -1.40 33.94 28.58
C VAL A 5 -1.36 33.28 29.97
N LEU A 6 -0.62 33.84 30.93
CA LEU A 6 -0.32 33.26 32.25
C LEU A 6 -1.51 33.13 33.24
N ASN A 7 -2.76 33.25 32.79
CA ASN A 7 -3.96 33.10 33.62
C ASN A 7 -5.08 32.26 32.96
N SER A 8 -4.77 31.51 31.90
CA SER A 8 -5.78 30.69 31.21
C SER A 8 -6.01 29.35 31.89
N LYS A 9 -7.27 28.98 32.13
CA LYS A 9 -7.65 27.65 32.63
C LYS A 9 -7.49 26.60 31.53
N VAL A 10 -6.92 25.44 31.87
CA VAL A 10 -6.79 24.30 30.96
C VAL A 10 -7.62 23.14 31.47
N TYR A 11 -8.59 22.70 30.65
CA TYR A 11 -9.43 21.55 30.96
C TYR A 11 -8.76 20.27 30.47
N ILE A 12 -8.40 19.39 31.39
CA ILE A 12 -7.82 18.08 31.05
C ILE A 12 -8.96 17.11 30.77
N PHE A 13 -9.11 16.73 29.50
CA PHE A 13 -9.99 15.64 29.12
C PHE A 13 -9.36 14.31 29.58
N SER A 14 -10.09 13.56 30.39
CA SER A 14 -9.67 12.27 30.95
C SER A 14 -10.11 11.11 30.04
N PRO A 15 -9.22 10.54 29.20
CA PRO A 15 -9.58 9.48 28.27
C PRO A 15 -9.94 8.20 29.02
N CYS A 16 -10.85 7.40 28.45
CA CYS A 16 -11.38 6.21 29.11
C CYS A 16 -10.31 5.17 29.47
N VAL A 17 -9.36 4.89 28.58
CA VAL A 17 -8.26 3.91 28.82
C VAL A 17 -7.28 4.45 29.87
N ALA A 18 -6.81 5.69 29.72
CA ALA A 18 -5.93 6.32 30.71
C ALA A 18 -6.57 6.35 32.10
N ARG A 19 -7.83 6.77 32.21
CA ARG A 19 -8.54 6.81 33.50
C ARG A 19 -8.69 5.42 34.15
N ALA A 20 -8.90 4.38 33.35
CA ALA A 20 -9.16 3.04 33.85
C ALA A 20 -7.88 2.27 34.20
N LEU A 21 -6.82 2.44 33.41
CA LEU A 21 -5.62 1.59 33.47
C LEU A 21 -4.34 2.36 33.81
N PHE A 22 -4.25 3.65 33.47
CA PHE A 22 -3.06 4.48 33.63
C PHE A 22 -3.40 5.84 34.29
N PRO A 23 -3.98 5.84 35.51
CA PRO A 23 -4.42 7.08 36.16
C PRO A 23 -3.26 8.05 36.47
N ASP A 24 -2.05 7.53 36.59
CA ASP A 24 -0.80 8.26 36.71
C ASP A 24 -0.53 9.17 35.50
N ILE A 25 -0.87 8.77 34.28
CA ILE A 25 -0.75 9.63 33.09
C ILE A 25 -1.53 10.94 33.29
N LEU A 26 -2.74 10.88 33.89
CA LEU A 26 -3.56 12.06 34.14
C LEU A 26 -2.96 12.96 35.23
N ILE A 27 -2.36 12.35 36.26
CA ILE A 27 -1.69 13.06 37.35
C ILE A 27 -0.46 13.80 36.80
N GLU A 28 0.35 13.12 35.99
CA GLU A 28 1.54 13.71 35.39
C GLU A 28 1.19 14.76 34.33
N THR A 29 0.10 14.57 33.57
CA THR A 29 -0.44 15.61 32.67
C THR A 29 -0.84 16.87 33.44
N LYS A 30 -1.54 16.70 34.57
CA LYS A 30 -1.90 17.81 35.47
C LYS A 30 -0.65 18.55 35.94
N ARG A 31 0.35 17.81 36.43
CA ARG A 31 1.60 18.36 36.93
C ARG A 31 2.35 19.15 35.85
N VAL A 32 2.50 18.57 34.66
CA VAL A 32 3.15 19.21 33.52
C VAL A 32 2.47 20.53 33.16
N ILE A 33 1.13 20.56 33.10
CA ILE A 33 0.36 21.78 32.80
C ILE A 33 0.54 22.85 33.89
N GLU A 34 0.54 22.46 35.17
CA GLU A 34 0.73 23.39 36.29
C GLU A 34 2.15 23.95 36.36
N LEU A 35 3.16 23.13 36.05
CA LEU A 35 4.55 23.57 35.94
C LEU A 35 4.76 24.61 34.82
N LEU A 36 3.92 24.56 33.79
CA LEU A 36 3.89 25.55 32.72
C LEU A 36 3.16 26.85 33.10
N GLY A 37 2.68 26.95 34.35
CA GLY A 37 2.01 28.13 34.88
C GLY A 37 0.51 28.22 34.56
N PHE A 38 -0.12 27.13 34.14
CA PHE A 38 -1.57 27.09 33.87
C PHE A 38 -2.36 26.50 35.03
N GLU A 39 -3.53 27.08 35.33
CA GLU A 39 -4.51 26.44 36.21
C GLU A 39 -5.13 25.23 35.48
N SER A 40 -5.09 24.04 36.09
CA SER A 40 -5.58 22.81 35.47
C SER A 40 -6.88 22.30 36.11
N ILE A 41 -7.84 21.89 35.28
CA ILE A 41 -9.15 21.37 35.72
C ILE A 41 -9.38 19.99 35.11
N ILE A 42 -9.53 18.96 35.94
CA ILE A 42 -9.97 17.64 35.49
C ILE A 42 -11.48 17.52 35.75
N ASP A 43 -12.29 17.58 34.69
CA ASP A 43 -13.75 17.42 34.83
C ASP A 43 -14.14 15.95 35.05
N ARG A 44 -14.64 15.64 36.25
CA ARG A 44 -15.06 14.27 36.64
C ARG A 44 -16.27 13.75 35.86
N LYS A 45 -17.06 14.64 35.25
CA LYS A 45 -18.23 14.30 34.41
C LYS A 45 -17.82 13.84 33.01
N ALA A 46 -16.57 14.10 32.60
CA ALA A 46 -16.02 13.61 31.34
C ALA A 46 -16.05 12.08 31.28
N THR A 47 -16.42 11.55 30.11
CA THR A 47 -16.58 10.11 29.84
C THR A 47 -15.69 9.68 28.67
N CYS A 48 -16.20 8.90 27.72
CA CYS A 48 -15.45 8.49 26.52
C CYS A 48 -15.64 9.53 25.40
N CYS A 49 -14.63 9.68 24.54
CA CYS A 49 -14.71 10.46 23.29
C CYS A 49 -15.60 9.78 22.22
N GLY A 50 -15.92 8.49 22.37
CA GLY A 50 -16.74 7.75 21.41
C GLY A 50 -15.97 7.05 20.29
N GLN A 51 -14.64 7.16 20.23
CA GLN A 51 -13.81 6.58 19.15
C GLN A 51 -14.06 5.08 18.93
N MET A 52 -14.11 4.27 20.01
CA MET A 52 -14.36 2.83 19.89
C MET A 52 -15.73 2.54 19.28
N PHE A 53 -16.76 3.29 19.66
CA PHE A 53 -18.11 3.15 19.11
C PHE A 53 -18.15 3.53 17.64
N PHE A 54 -17.52 4.65 17.31
CA PHE A 54 -17.43 5.16 15.95
C PHE A 54 -16.77 4.17 14.99
N ASN A 55 -15.63 3.59 15.38
CA ASN A 55 -14.89 2.60 14.59
C ASN A 55 -15.62 1.26 14.42
N ASN A 56 -16.56 0.94 15.32
CA ASN A 56 -17.38 -0.26 15.25
C ASN A 56 -18.70 -0.06 14.51
N GLY A 57 -18.96 1.15 13.98
CA GLY A 57 -20.24 1.44 13.34
C GLY A 57 -21.39 1.72 14.31
N MET A 58 -21.10 1.87 15.60
CA MET A 58 -22.07 2.20 16.65
C MET A 58 -22.28 3.72 16.73
N TRP A 59 -22.71 4.32 15.63
CA TRP A 59 -22.73 5.78 15.49
C TRP A 59 -23.75 6.46 16.38
N SER A 60 -24.84 5.77 16.76
CA SER A 60 -25.82 6.33 17.69
C SER A 60 -25.22 6.56 19.09
N GLU A 61 -24.45 5.59 19.57
CA GLU A 61 -23.74 5.66 20.85
C GLU A 61 -22.58 6.66 20.77
N ALA A 62 -21.81 6.64 19.68
CA ALA A 62 -20.74 7.61 19.44
C ALA A 62 -21.31 9.04 19.45
N LYS A 63 -22.46 9.26 18.80
CA LYS A 63 -23.16 10.54 18.78
C LYS A 63 -23.64 10.98 20.15
N THR A 64 -24.21 10.07 20.96
CA THR A 64 -24.56 10.40 22.36
C THR A 64 -23.35 10.91 23.14
N LEU A 65 -22.19 10.25 22.98
CA LEU A 65 -20.95 10.66 23.63
C LEU A 65 -20.42 11.99 23.08
N ALA A 66 -20.50 12.21 21.77
CA ALA A 66 -20.11 13.46 21.14
C ALA A 66 -20.95 14.65 21.63
N LYS A 67 -22.29 14.50 21.66
CA LYS A 67 -23.21 15.53 22.20
C LYS A 67 -22.86 15.87 23.65
N LYS A 68 -22.53 14.85 24.47
CA LYS A 68 -22.11 15.07 25.86
C LYS A 68 -20.77 15.78 25.94
N PHE A 69 -19.80 15.42 25.11
CA PHE A 69 -18.48 16.05 25.09
C PHE A 69 -18.58 17.54 24.73
N VAL A 70 -19.32 17.87 23.66
CA VAL A 70 -19.50 19.27 23.22
C VAL A 70 -20.13 20.11 24.32
N ARG A 71 -21.24 19.65 24.91
CA ARG A 71 -21.91 20.34 26.02
C ARG A 71 -21.06 20.53 27.27
N LEU A 72 -20.08 19.65 27.49
CA LEU A 72 -19.21 19.72 28.66
C LEU A 72 -18.08 20.74 28.47
N PHE A 73 -17.60 20.89 27.24
CA PHE A 73 -16.39 21.65 26.94
C PHE A 73 -16.61 22.87 26.04
N CYS A 74 -17.83 23.17 25.60
CA CYS A 74 -18.13 24.31 24.70
C CYS A 74 -17.53 25.63 25.22
N ASP A 75 -17.65 25.88 26.52
CA ASP A 75 -17.16 27.09 27.18
C ASP A 75 -15.72 26.95 27.73
N ALA A 76 -15.10 25.78 27.63
CA ALA A 76 -13.75 25.54 28.14
C ALA A 76 -12.73 26.25 27.23
N PRO A 77 -11.94 27.23 27.72
CA PRO A 77 -11.03 28.03 26.88
C PRO A 77 -9.98 27.17 26.15
N LEU A 78 -9.45 26.15 26.83
CA LEU A 78 -8.52 25.17 26.27
C LEU A 78 -8.86 23.79 26.82
N VAL A 79 -8.83 22.78 25.95
CA VAL A 79 -8.99 21.37 26.33
C VAL A 79 -7.74 20.61 25.91
N VAL A 80 -7.14 19.87 26.84
CA VAL A 80 -5.93 19.06 26.61
C VAL A 80 -6.19 17.61 26.95
N ALA A 81 -5.71 16.69 26.11
CA ALA A 81 -5.78 15.26 26.37
C ALA A 81 -4.41 14.59 26.17
N PRO A 82 -4.04 13.59 27.00
CA PRO A 82 -2.81 12.82 26.82
C PRO A 82 -3.03 11.64 25.86
N THR A 83 -3.62 11.91 24.69
CA THR A 83 -3.92 10.88 23.67
C THR A 83 -4.29 11.51 22.35
N TRP A 84 -3.64 11.05 21.28
CA TRP A 84 -3.96 11.50 19.92
C TRP A 84 -5.29 10.95 19.42
N SER A 85 -5.63 9.69 19.69
CA SER A 85 -6.87 9.08 19.18
C SER A 85 -8.14 9.79 19.65
N CYS A 86 -8.19 10.27 20.90
CA CYS A 86 -9.36 11.03 21.35
C CYS A 86 -9.40 12.45 20.79
N VAL A 87 -8.24 13.09 20.60
CA VAL A 87 -8.15 14.43 20.01
C VAL A 87 -8.57 14.38 18.55
N GLU A 88 -8.11 13.38 17.79
CA GLU A 88 -8.54 13.15 16.41
C GLU A 88 -10.05 12.88 16.33
N MET A 89 -10.59 12.01 17.19
CA MET A 89 -12.05 11.74 17.26
C MET A 89 -12.85 13.04 17.34
N VAL A 90 -12.46 13.90 18.29
CA VAL A 90 -13.14 15.16 18.54
C VAL A 90 -12.92 16.11 17.36
N ARG A 91 -11.70 16.25 16.85
CA ARG A 91 -11.37 17.27 15.83
C ARG A 91 -11.88 16.95 14.43
N GLN A 92 -11.93 15.66 14.08
CA GLN A 92 -12.14 15.22 12.70
C GLN A 92 -13.47 14.48 12.50
N HIS A 93 -13.97 13.75 13.51
CA HIS A 93 -15.06 12.78 13.29
C HIS A 93 -16.40 13.17 13.91
N TYR A 94 -16.45 14.13 14.84
CA TYR A 94 -17.73 14.57 15.42
C TYR A 94 -18.68 15.19 14.38
N GLY A 95 -18.14 15.92 13.39
CA GLY A 95 -18.93 16.46 12.28
C GLY A 95 -19.60 15.39 11.40
N GLU A 96 -19.11 14.15 11.43
CA GLU A 96 -19.74 13.04 10.68
C GLU A 96 -20.97 12.46 11.39
N ILE A 97 -21.14 12.70 12.69
CA ILE A 97 -22.16 12.05 13.54
C ILE A 97 -23.11 13.02 14.24
N LEU A 98 -22.70 14.29 14.41
CA LEU A 98 -23.57 15.34 14.92
C LEU A 98 -24.55 15.79 13.82
N ASP A 99 -25.82 15.90 14.18
CA ASP A 99 -26.93 16.28 13.29
C ASP A 99 -27.63 17.57 13.72
N ASP A 100 -27.36 18.04 14.93
CA ASP A 100 -27.94 19.25 15.51
C ASP A 100 -27.10 20.46 15.07
N PRO A 101 -27.65 21.40 14.28
CA PRO A 101 -26.88 22.54 13.79
C PRO A 101 -26.30 23.43 14.89
N GLY A 102 -26.95 23.51 16.06
CA GLY A 102 -26.45 24.24 17.22
C GLY A 102 -25.19 23.58 17.79
N LEU A 103 -25.27 22.28 18.06
CA LEU A 103 -24.13 21.50 18.55
C LEU A 103 -22.98 21.42 17.52
N VAL A 104 -23.29 21.41 16.22
CA VAL A 104 -22.26 21.46 15.17
C VAL A 104 -21.50 22.79 15.22
N ARG A 105 -22.20 23.93 15.40
CA ARG A 105 -21.53 25.24 15.56
C ARG A 105 -20.67 25.30 16.82
N GLU A 106 -21.18 24.80 17.95
CA GLU A 106 -20.41 24.71 19.20
C GLU A 106 -19.17 23.83 19.03
N TRP A 107 -19.32 22.70 18.35
CA TRP A 107 -18.24 21.78 18.04
C TRP A 107 -17.17 22.40 17.12
N GLU A 108 -17.57 23.09 16.04
CA GLU A 108 -16.65 23.77 15.11
C GLU A 108 -15.79 24.79 15.85
N SER A 109 -16.35 25.51 16.81
CA SER A 109 -15.58 26.38 17.70
C SER A 109 -14.68 25.59 18.65
N LEU A 110 -15.23 24.58 19.34
CA LEU A 110 -14.51 23.77 20.31
C LEU A 110 -13.29 23.05 19.72
N ARG A 111 -13.43 22.43 18.54
CA ARG A 111 -12.38 21.58 17.95
C ARG A 111 -11.07 22.33 17.66
N THR A 112 -11.13 23.65 17.50
CA THR A 112 -9.93 24.49 17.30
C THR A 112 -9.11 24.72 18.58
N ARG A 113 -9.67 24.33 19.74
CA ARG A 113 -9.10 24.54 21.07
C ARG A 113 -8.91 23.23 21.86
N VAL A 114 -9.00 22.09 21.18
CA VAL A 114 -8.72 20.75 21.72
C VAL A 114 -7.35 20.31 21.22
N PHE A 115 -6.42 20.05 22.13
CA PHE A 115 -5.03 19.71 21.82
C PHE A 115 -4.62 18.39 22.47
N GLU A 116 -3.71 17.69 21.82
CA GLU A 116 -2.92 16.66 22.50
C GLU A 116 -1.82 17.34 23.34
N ILE A 117 -1.35 16.74 24.44
CA ILE A 117 -0.42 17.40 25.38
C ILE A 117 0.90 17.87 24.74
N THR A 118 1.51 17.09 23.86
CA THR A 118 2.73 17.49 23.15
C THR A 118 2.45 18.62 22.16
N GLU A 119 1.32 18.55 21.45
CA GLU A 119 0.87 19.63 20.56
C GLU A 119 0.57 20.92 21.33
N PHE A 120 -0.05 20.82 22.50
CA PHE A 120 -0.34 21.95 23.38
C PHE A 120 0.96 22.65 23.81
N ILE A 121 1.96 21.90 24.25
CA ILE A 121 3.26 22.44 24.68
C ILE A 121 3.95 23.15 23.51
N ALA A 122 4.06 22.48 22.36
CA ALA A 122 4.75 23.04 21.19
C ALA A 122 4.03 24.30 20.66
N LYS A 123 2.71 24.21 20.42
CA LYS A 123 1.97 25.25 19.69
C LYS A 123 1.39 26.36 20.57
N ARG A 124 0.95 26.05 21.79
CA ARG A 124 0.29 27.03 22.68
C ARG A 124 1.23 27.61 23.72
N CYS A 125 2.18 26.84 24.23
CA CYS A 125 3.19 27.37 25.14
C CYS A 125 4.39 27.97 24.39
N SER A 126 4.51 27.72 23.08
CA SER A 126 5.65 28.13 22.25
C SER A 126 6.99 27.64 22.81
N ILE A 127 6.98 26.45 23.42
CA ILE A 127 8.15 25.79 23.98
C ILE A 127 8.64 24.79 22.94
N ALA A 128 9.71 25.19 22.22
CA ALA A 128 10.36 24.33 21.25
C ALA A 128 11.25 23.25 21.91
N SER A 129 11.68 23.46 23.16
CA SER A 129 12.60 22.58 23.88
C SER A 129 12.19 22.51 25.35
N TRP A 130 11.96 21.30 25.86
CA TRP A 130 11.35 21.09 27.18
C TRP A 130 12.26 21.49 28.36
N GLY A 131 13.59 21.33 28.22
CA GLY A 131 14.54 21.45 29.32
C GLY A 131 14.52 20.26 30.29
N GLY A 132 15.33 20.33 31.35
CA GLY A 132 15.50 19.24 32.33
C GLY A 132 16.67 18.30 32.03
N GLU A 133 16.83 17.24 32.83
CA GLU A 133 17.85 16.20 32.68
C GLU A 133 17.27 14.81 32.95
N LEU A 134 17.49 13.88 32.02
CA LEU A 134 17.14 12.47 32.17
C LEU A 134 18.17 11.63 31.40
N LYS A 135 19.05 10.92 32.10
CA LYS A 135 20.05 10.04 31.47
C LYS A 135 19.40 8.70 31.09
N ALA A 136 18.97 8.58 29.84
CA ALA A 136 18.35 7.36 29.32
C ALA A 136 18.40 7.32 27.78
N LYS A 137 18.24 6.13 27.23
CA LYS A 137 17.98 5.91 25.80
C LYS A 137 16.51 5.52 25.60
N ALA A 138 15.86 6.13 24.64
CA ALA A 138 14.46 5.88 24.34
C ALA A 138 14.23 5.67 22.85
N VAL A 139 13.20 4.91 22.52
CA VAL A 139 12.65 4.82 21.16
C VAL A 139 11.22 5.31 21.15
N PHE A 140 10.88 6.16 20.18
CA PHE A 140 9.55 6.72 20.08
C PHE A 140 8.59 5.82 19.28
N HIS A 141 7.43 5.51 19.86
CA HIS A 141 6.33 4.83 19.20
C HIS A 141 5.26 5.83 18.74
N TYR A 142 5.31 6.15 17.45
CA TYR A 142 4.25 6.90 16.76
C TYR A 142 2.95 6.10 16.69
N SER A 143 1.85 6.70 17.19
CA SER A 143 0.48 6.18 17.05
C SER A 143 -0.04 6.44 15.63
N CYS A 144 -0.88 5.55 15.09
CA CYS A 144 -1.50 5.76 13.78
C CYS A 144 -2.50 6.93 13.72
N HIS A 145 -2.96 7.41 14.90
CA HIS A 145 -3.88 8.54 15.05
C HIS A 145 -3.15 9.89 15.21
N MET A 146 -1.82 9.88 15.29
CA MET A 146 -1.02 11.10 15.36
C MET A 146 -0.95 11.76 13.97
N PRO A 147 -0.99 13.10 13.87
CA PRO A 147 -0.68 13.81 12.63
C PRO A 147 0.71 13.41 12.12
N LYS A 148 0.78 13.12 10.82
CA LYS A 148 1.98 12.60 10.16
C LYS A 148 2.75 13.67 9.39
N ASP A 149 2.36 14.93 9.54
CA ASP A 149 3.05 16.05 8.90
C ASP A 149 4.43 16.26 9.54
N GLU A 150 5.38 16.65 8.69
CA GLU A 150 6.78 16.86 9.09
C GLU A 150 6.89 17.86 10.24
N LYS A 151 6.03 18.89 10.23
CA LYS A 151 5.97 19.90 11.28
C LYS A 151 5.65 19.29 12.65
N THR A 152 4.58 18.52 12.78
CA THR A 152 4.21 17.89 14.05
C THR A 152 5.28 16.89 14.52
N ARG A 153 5.92 16.17 13.59
CA ARG A 153 7.04 15.27 13.92
C ARG A 153 8.24 16.05 14.45
N GLN A 154 8.62 17.13 13.78
CA GLN A 154 9.72 18.00 14.21
C GLN A 154 9.41 18.62 15.58
N GLU A 155 8.20 19.12 15.79
CA GLU A 155 7.76 19.70 17.08
C GLU A 155 7.91 18.70 18.25
N ILE A 156 7.58 17.42 18.03
CA ILE A 156 7.78 16.37 19.04
C ILE A 156 9.28 16.08 19.23
N GLN A 157 10.04 15.99 18.15
CA GLN A 157 11.49 15.73 18.21
C GLN A 157 12.23 16.82 18.97
N ASP A 158 11.94 18.08 18.68
CA ASP A 158 12.54 19.25 19.34
C ASP A 158 12.22 19.25 20.84
N LEU A 159 10.97 18.92 21.18
CA LEU A 159 10.52 18.84 22.58
C LEU A 159 11.38 17.85 23.39
N PHE A 160 11.59 16.63 22.87
CA PHE A 160 12.42 15.61 23.52
C PHE A 160 13.92 15.94 23.43
N GLY A 161 14.38 16.51 22.31
CA GLY A 161 15.77 16.92 22.11
C GLY A 161 16.23 18.00 23.10
N GLY A 162 15.28 18.72 23.69
CA GLY A 162 15.51 19.66 24.78
C GLY A 162 15.90 19.07 26.13
N ILE A 163 15.77 17.76 26.33
CA ILE A 163 16.03 17.09 27.62
C ILE A 163 17.50 16.64 27.67
N ARG A 164 18.28 17.17 28.62
CA ARG A 164 19.71 16.83 28.72
C ARG A 164 19.90 15.36 29.11
N GLY A 165 20.76 14.66 28.37
CA GLY A 165 21.11 13.27 28.63
C GLY A 165 20.11 12.23 28.10
N LEU A 166 19.00 12.66 27.49
CA LEU A 166 18.02 11.76 26.89
C LEU A 166 18.32 11.60 25.39
N GLU A 167 18.67 10.39 24.98
CA GLU A 167 18.81 10.03 23.57
C GLU A 167 17.49 9.40 23.10
N VAL A 168 16.79 10.03 22.14
CA VAL A 168 15.55 9.46 21.59
C VAL A 168 15.74 9.10 20.12
N PHE A 169 15.55 7.82 19.80
CA PHE A 169 15.46 7.36 18.42
C PHE A 169 14.02 7.51 17.91
N PHE A 170 13.86 8.22 16.79
CA PHE A 170 12.58 8.40 16.12
C PHE A 170 12.55 7.57 14.83
N PRO A 171 11.83 6.44 14.79
CA PRO A 171 11.79 5.59 13.60
C PRO A 171 11.22 6.33 12.38
N PRO A 172 11.79 6.14 11.18
CA PRO A 172 11.33 6.83 9.98
C PRO A 172 9.91 6.40 9.56
N SER A 173 9.54 5.14 9.82
CA SER A 173 8.26 4.55 9.42
C SER A 173 7.30 4.28 10.58
N GLU A 174 6.02 4.48 10.28
CA GLU A 174 4.92 4.40 11.25
C GLU A 174 4.03 3.22 10.93
N HIS A 175 3.83 2.34 11.91
CA HIS A 175 2.96 1.18 11.76
C HIS A 175 2.03 1.07 12.96
N CYS A 176 0.82 0.58 12.70
CA CYS A 176 -0.17 0.30 13.73
C CYS A 176 0.40 -0.70 14.74
N CYS A 177 0.10 -0.51 16.03
CA CYS A 177 0.51 -1.43 17.09
C CYS A 177 -0.34 -2.70 17.17
N GLY A 178 -1.44 -2.79 16.40
CA GLY A 178 -2.39 -3.91 16.44
C GLY A 178 -3.68 -3.63 17.22
N PHE A 179 -3.73 -2.60 18.08
CA PHE A 179 -4.87 -2.38 18.97
C PHE A 179 -6.23 -2.07 18.28
N GLY A 180 -6.21 -1.36 17.15
CA GLY A 180 -7.35 -0.75 16.43
C GLY A 180 -8.80 -1.11 16.83
N GLY A 181 -9.38 -0.45 17.83
CA GLY A 181 -10.82 -0.52 18.12
C GLY A 181 -11.27 -1.87 18.69
N SER A 182 -12.17 -2.58 18.01
CA SER A 182 -12.57 -3.95 18.37
C SER A 182 -11.71 -5.03 17.73
N PHE A 183 -10.83 -4.65 16.80
CA PHE A 183 -9.94 -5.56 16.10
C PHE A 183 -9.14 -6.42 17.10
N PHE A 184 -8.53 -5.80 18.12
CA PHE A 184 -7.73 -6.55 19.09
C PHE A 184 -8.53 -7.63 19.84
N ALA A 185 -9.85 -7.41 20.02
CA ALA A 185 -10.72 -8.34 20.73
C ALA A 185 -11.20 -9.49 19.83
N PHE A 186 -11.47 -9.22 18.54
CA PHE A 186 -11.98 -10.23 17.61
C PHE A 186 -10.86 -10.97 16.87
N MET A 187 -9.71 -10.33 16.67
CA MET A 187 -8.56 -10.82 15.90
C MET A 187 -7.32 -10.92 16.81
N GLY A 188 -7.47 -11.48 18.02
CA GLY A 188 -6.43 -11.50 19.06
C GLY A 188 -5.05 -11.98 18.57
N ALA A 189 -4.97 -13.18 17.98
CA ALA A 189 -3.71 -13.73 17.46
C ALA A 189 -3.06 -12.85 16.37
N VAL A 190 -3.87 -12.24 15.51
CA VAL A 190 -3.38 -11.32 14.48
C VAL A 190 -2.91 -10.00 15.10
N SER A 191 -3.63 -9.50 16.11
CA SER A 191 -3.24 -8.32 16.89
C SER A 191 -1.90 -8.53 17.59
N GLU A 192 -1.74 -9.66 18.27
CA GLU A 192 -0.49 -10.07 18.92
C GLU A 192 0.65 -10.13 17.90
N ALA A 193 0.46 -10.80 16.77
CA ALA A 193 1.47 -10.88 15.72
C ALA A 193 1.88 -9.50 15.15
N ILE A 194 0.95 -8.55 15.03
CA ILE A 194 1.26 -7.16 14.64
C ILE A 194 2.08 -6.46 15.72
N GLY A 195 1.69 -6.66 16.99
CA GLY A 195 2.36 -6.08 18.14
C GLY A 195 3.78 -6.61 18.33
N GLU A 196 3.99 -7.92 18.19
CA GLU A 196 5.32 -8.56 18.23
C GLU A 196 6.24 -8.00 17.14
N GLU A 197 5.76 -7.92 15.90
CA GLU A 197 6.50 -7.32 14.79
C GLU A 197 6.83 -5.85 15.08
N ARG A 198 5.93 -5.14 15.76
CA ARG A 198 6.19 -3.76 16.16
C ARG A 198 7.26 -3.67 17.25
N LEU A 199 7.22 -4.52 18.27
CA LEU A 199 8.23 -4.55 19.34
C LEU A 199 9.61 -4.89 18.77
N LYS A 200 9.73 -5.93 17.94
CA LYS A 200 10.99 -6.31 17.28
C LYS A 200 11.67 -5.16 16.53
N ARG A 201 10.88 -4.28 15.89
CA ARG A 201 11.41 -3.09 15.20
C ARG A 201 11.82 -1.97 16.15
N LEU A 202 11.13 -1.82 17.28
CA LEU A 202 11.42 -0.80 18.27
C LEU A 202 12.63 -1.20 19.13
N GLU A 203 12.84 -2.48 19.38
CA GLU A 203 13.90 -3.04 20.22
C GLU A 203 15.12 -3.52 19.43
N HIS A 204 15.33 -3.05 18.19
CA HIS A 204 16.54 -3.39 17.42
C HIS A 204 17.82 -3.00 18.17
N ASP A 205 17.78 -1.88 18.90
CA ASP A 205 18.86 -1.43 19.77
C ASP A 205 18.41 -1.49 21.24
N LYS A 206 19.38 -1.49 22.17
CA LYS A 206 19.09 -1.46 23.60
C LYS A 206 18.62 -0.07 24.03
N PHE A 207 17.31 0.07 24.23
CA PHE A 207 16.67 1.26 24.80
C PHE A 207 16.21 1.01 26.23
N ASP A 208 16.30 2.03 27.09
CA ASP A 208 15.71 2.01 28.43
C ASP A 208 14.19 2.17 28.36
N PHE A 209 13.69 2.95 27.39
CA PHE A 209 12.29 3.30 27.26
C PHE A 209 11.73 3.11 25.83
N ILE A 210 10.50 2.61 25.73
CA ILE A 210 9.64 2.82 24.57
C ILE A 210 8.66 3.93 24.96
N VAL A 211 8.62 5.02 24.21
CA VAL A 211 7.81 6.20 24.55
C VAL A 211 6.59 6.26 23.64
N SER A 212 5.39 6.38 24.20
CA SER A 212 4.15 6.52 23.42
C SER A 212 3.25 7.60 24.00
N SER A 213 2.56 8.35 23.15
CA SER A 213 1.47 9.25 23.57
C SER A 213 0.08 8.59 23.49
N GLU A 214 0.00 7.26 23.42
CA GLU A 214 -1.27 6.57 23.20
C GLU A 214 -1.51 5.43 24.19
N PRO A 215 -2.34 5.66 25.23
CA PRO A 215 -2.68 4.65 26.23
C PRO A 215 -3.25 3.36 25.63
N GLY A 216 -3.97 3.42 24.50
CA GLY A 216 -4.45 2.21 23.81
C GLY A 216 -3.31 1.36 23.24
N CYS A 217 -2.32 2.00 22.60
CA CYS A 217 -1.10 1.32 22.17
C CYS A 217 -0.34 0.76 23.37
N MET A 218 -0.24 1.53 24.45
CA MET A 218 0.46 1.09 25.65
C MET A 218 -0.16 -0.17 26.24
N MET A 219 -1.49 -0.19 26.39
CA MET A 219 -2.22 -1.36 26.91
C MET A 219 -1.93 -2.62 26.08
N HIS A 220 -1.99 -2.52 24.75
CA HIS A 220 -1.77 -3.66 23.87
C HIS A 220 -0.31 -4.11 23.86
N LEU A 221 0.64 -3.18 23.72
CA LEU A 221 2.05 -3.55 23.72
C LEU A 221 2.43 -4.15 25.08
N LEU A 222 1.98 -3.58 26.20
CA LEU A 222 2.23 -4.12 27.55
C LEU A 222 1.72 -5.55 27.74
N SER A 223 0.64 -5.97 27.08
CA SER A 223 0.13 -7.34 27.21
C SER A 223 0.96 -8.40 26.49
N LEU A 224 1.87 -8.00 25.59
CA LEU A 224 2.70 -8.96 24.84
C LEU A 224 3.86 -9.50 25.70
N PRO A 225 4.24 -10.78 25.52
CA PRO A 225 5.38 -11.37 26.22
C PRO A 225 6.70 -10.70 25.79
N GLU A 226 7.67 -10.66 26.71
CA GLU A 226 9.04 -10.17 26.54
C GLU A 226 9.19 -8.70 26.09
N LYS A 227 9.79 -7.88 26.95
CA LYS A 227 10.23 -6.51 26.63
C LYS A 227 11.50 -6.22 27.38
N ASP A 228 12.53 -5.76 26.68
CA ASP A 228 13.76 -5.28 27.32
C ASP A 228 13.59 -3.82 27.76
N ALA A 229 12.89 -3.03 26.96
CA ALA A 229 12.66 -1.61 27.20
C ALA A 229 11.35 -1.34 27.97
N ARG A 230 11.35 -0.33 28.84
CA ARG A 230 10.17 0.06 29.64
C ARG A 230 9.21 0.91 28.81
N LEU A 231 7.98 0.47 28.64
CA LEU A 231 6.96 1.27 27.95
C LEU A 231 6.41 2.37 28.86
N VAL A 232 6.57 3.62 28.44
CA VAL A 232 6.18 4.82 29.20
C VAL A 232 5.41 5.80 28.33
N HIS A 233 4.56 6.60 28.97
CA HIS A 233 3.86 7.68 28.31
C HIS A 233 4.77 8.90 28.15
N THR A 234 4.63 9.64 27.04
CA THR A 234 5.38 10.88 26.79
C THR A 234 5.37 11.83 28.00
N VAL A 235 4.20 12.04 28.60
CA VAL A 235 4.05 12.94 29.76
C VAL A 235 4.84 12.51 31.00
N GLN A 236 5.12 11.21 31.16
CA GLN A 236 5.92 10.69 32.26
C GLN A 236 7.40 11.02 32.04
N ILE A 237 7.88 10.94 30.80
CA ILE A 237 9.24 11.40 30.44
C ILE A 237 9.37 12.91 30.68
N LEU A 238 8.39 13.70 30.20
CA LEU A 238 8.40 15.15 30.39
C LEU A 238 8.39 15.53 31.87
N SER A 239 7.55 14.89 32.69
CA SER A 239 7.57 15.18 34.13
C SER A 239 8.86 14.69 34.79
N GLU A 240 9.43 13.57 34.38
CA GLU A 240 10.63 13.03 35.03
C GLU A 240 11.88 13.82 34.71
N ALA A 241 12.03 14.33 33.49
CA ALA A 241 13.15 15.19 33.11
C ALA A 241 13.29 16.42 34.04
N LEU A 242 12.20 16.83 34.69
CA LEU A 242 12.17 17.93 35.64
C LEU A 242 12.42 17.49 37.11
N ARG A 243 12.51 16.19 37.39
CA ARG A 243 12.78 15.62 38.72
C ARG A 243 14.19 15.05 38.74
N SER A 244 15.13 15.70 39.42
CA SER A 244 16.52 15.25 39.51
C SER A 244 16.75 13.93 40.29
N HIS A 245 15.75 13.09 40.56
CA HIS A 245 15.88 11.80 41.27
C HIS A 245 14.90 10.70 40.79
N LYS A 246 15.49 9.66 40.17
CA LYS A 246 15.04 8.26 39.96
C LYS A 246 13.52 7.96 40.02
N VAL A 247 12.90 7.74 38.85
CA VAL A 247 11.62 6.99 38.71
C VAL A 247 11.75 5.54 39.16
N GLU A 248 10.86 5.10 40.05
CA GLU A 248 10.43 3.70 40.11
C GLU A 248 9.12 3.53 39.30
N PRO A 249 9.08 2.65 38.29
CA PRO A 249 7.89 2.48 37.45
C PRO A 249 6.79 1.64 38.14
N LEU A 250 5.54 1.98 37.83
CA LEU A 250 4.36 1.21 38.22
C LEU A 250 4.28 -0.09 37.40
N VAL A 251 4.33 -1.24 38.07
CA VAL A 251 4.08 -2.55 37.46
C VAL A 251 2.57 -2.76 37.36
N VAL A 252 2.04 -2.85 36.13
CA VAL A 252 0.65 -3.25 35.88
C VAL A 252 0.62 -4.78 35.81
N PRO A 253 -0.25 -5.48 36.57
CA PRO A 253 -0.35 -6.93 36.46
C PRO A 253 -0.90 -7.33 35.09
N LEU A 254 -0.26 -8.33 34.46
CA LEU A 254 -0.71 -9.00 33.24
C LEU A 254 -2.07 -9.67 33.49
N ILE A 255 -3.02 -9.44 32.60
CA ILE A 255 -4.25 -10.22 32.49
C ILE A 255 -4.16 -10.99 31.18
N GLU A 256 -4.09 -12.31 31.25
CA GLU A 256 -4.43 -13.16 30.10
C GLU A 256 -5.93 -13.02 29.83
N ILE A 257 -6.28 -12.44 28.69
CA ILE A 257 -7.66 -12.39 28.22
C ILE A 257 -7.84 -13.56 27.26
N GLU A 258 -8.31 -14.69 27.77
CA GLU A 258 -8.84 -15.74 26.90
C GLU A 258 -10.13 -15.24 26.23
N GLY A 259 -9.99 -14.76 24.99
CA GLY A 259 -11.11 -14.49 24.11
C GLY A 259 -11.77 -15.80 23.70
N LYS A 260 -12.94 -16.12 24.29
CA LYS A 260 -13.79 -17.20 23.77
C LYS A 260 -14.32 -16.79 22.40
N GLY A 261 -13.74 -17.37 21.35
CA GLY A 261 -14.11 -17.17 19.96
C GLY A 261 -15.58 -17.50 19.71
N VAL A 262 -16.22 -16.67 18.87
CA VAL A 262 -17.55 -16.94 18.31
C VAL A 262 -17.37 -17.91 17.13
N PRO A 263 -18.31 -18.85 16.87
CA PRO A 263 -18.15 -19.87 15.84
C PRO A 263 -17.96 -19.30 14.42
N HIS A 264 -17.15 -20.02 13.66
CA HIS A 264 -16.32 -19.54 12.56
C HIS A 264 -17.02 -19.50 11.19
N SER A 265 -16.73 -18.42 10.46
CA SER A 265 -16.34 -18.57 9.06
C SER A 265 -14.90 -19.08 9.00
N ASP A 266 -14.60 -19.80 7.94
CA ASP A 266 -13.29 -20.34 7.55
C ASP A 266 -12.13 -19.31 7.60
N PHE A 267 -12.43 -18.00 7.58
CA PHE A 267 -11.46 -16.90 7.61
C PHE A 267 -10.66 -16.79 8.92
N TYR A 268 -11.31 -16.77 10.09
CA TYR A 268 -10.62 -16.51 11.36
C TYR A 268 -9.59 -17.61 11.68
N GLU A 269 -9.90 -18.86 11.34
CA GLU A 269 -8.99 -19.98 11.51
C GLU A 269 -7.76 -19.84 10.60
N ARG A 270 -7.97 -19.54 9.31
CA ARG A 270 -6.87 -19.24 8.38
C ARG A 270 -6.02 -18.06 8.85
N ALA A 271 -6.65 -16.98 9.32
CA ALA A 271 -5.96 -15.80 9.81
C ALA A 271 -5.12 -16.11 11.06
N LYS A 272 -5.67 -16.87 12.01
CA LYS A 272 -4.93 -17.36 13.19
C LYS A 272 -3.74 -18.21 12.77
N LYS A 273 -3.97 -19.23 11.93
CA LYS A 273 -2.91 -20.12 11.42
C LYS A 273 -1.79 -19.32 10.75
N ALA A 274 -2.13 -18.41 9.84
CA ALA A 274 -1.16 -17.57 9.14
C ALA A 274 -0.39 -16.64 10.09
N SER A 275 -1.07 -16.04 11.08
CA SER A 275 -0.41 -15.15 12.06
C SER A 275 0.64 -15.87 12.93
N CYS A 276 0.46 -17.17 13.17
CA CYS A 276 1.40 -18.00 13.92
C CYS A 276 2.58 -18.49 13.05
N ASP A 277 2.53 -18.37 11.73
CA ASP A 277 3.59 -18.80 10.82
C ASP A 277 4.69 -17.72 10.73
N VAL A 278 5.74 -17.88 11.55
CA VAL A 278 6.87 -16.94 11.62
C VAL A 278 7.62 -16.85 10.29
N ALA A 279 7.80 -17.96 9.59
CA ALA A 279 8.55 -17.99 8.34
C ALA A 279 7.80 -17.24 7.23
N LEU A 280 6.48 -17.45 7.12
CA LEU A 280 5.60 -16.69 6.24
C LEU A 280 5.66 -15.19 6.55
N ARG A 281 5.53 -14.80 7.83
CA ARG A 281 5.59 -13.40 8.26
C ARG A 281 6.89 -12.73 7.83
N GLN A 282 8.04 -13.37 8.06
CA GLN A 282 9.34 -12.82 7.68
C GLN A 282 9.47 -12.59 6.17
N LYS A 283 9.05 -13.56 5.34
CA LYS A 283 9.08 -13.44 3.87
C LYS A 283 8.23 -12.26 3.40
N ILE A 284 7.00 -12.14 3.90
CA ILE A 284 6.07 -11.06 3.54
C ILE A 284 6.63 -9.71 3.99
N VAL A 285 7.02 -9.58 5.26
CA VAL A 285 7.55 -8.34 5.84
C VAL A 285 8.70 -7.78 5.00
N TYR A 286 9.69 -8.62 4.70
CA TYR A 286 10.85 -8.24 3.89
C TYR A 286 10.41 -7.69 2.54
N ALA A 287 9.54 -8.42 1.85
CA ALA A 287 9.11 -8.06 0.52
C ALA A 287 8.26 -6.77 0.48
N LEU A 288 7.42 -6.54 1.49
CA LEU A 288 6.60 -5.33 1.58
C LEU A 288 7.45 -4.09 1.92
N ASP A 289 8.46 -4.22 2.78
CA ASP A 289 9.37 -3.11 3.11
C ASP A 289 10.16 -2.65 1.88
N HIS A 290 10.63 -3.60 1.06
CA HIS A 290 11.25 -3.29 -0.24
C HIS A 290 10.29 -2.54 -1.16
N ALA A 291 9.02 -2.96 -1.23
CA ALA A 291 8.02 -2.31 -2.07
C ALA A 291 7.68 -0.88 -1.61
N VAL A 292 7.56 -0.65 -0.30
CA VAL A 292 7.30 0.68 0.27
C VAL A 292 8.47 1.63 -0.02
N GLU A 293 9.71 1.17 0.16
CA GLU A 293 10.89 1.98 -0.09
C GLU A 293 11.10 2.27 -1.58
N ALA A 294 10.89 1.28 -2.46
CA ALA A 294 10.95 1.46 -3.91
C ALA A 294 9.93 2.51 -4.38
N ARG A 295 8.70 2.45 -3.86
CA ARG A 295 7.65 3.46 -4.12
C ARG A 295 8.08 4.84 -3.66
N ARG A 296 8.66 4.99 -2.46
CA ARG A 296 9.12 6.27 -1.93
C ARG A 296 10.16 6.91 -2.86
N LYS A 297 11.16 6.14 -3.28
CA LYS A 297 12.19 6.60 -4.23
C LYS A 297 11.59 6.99 -5.58
N ALA A 298 10.62 6.22 -6.09
CA ALA A 298 9.97 6.51 -7.36
C ALA A 298 9.14 7.80 -7.32
N ILE A 299 8.41 8.05 -6.23
CA ILE A 299 7.67 9.30 -6.01
C ILE A 299 8.61 10.51 -6.01
N GLN A 300 9.75 10.41 -5.32
CA GLN A 300 10.74 11.48 -5.26
C GLN A 300 11.31 11.81 -6.65
N ARG A 301 11.54 10.80 -7.50
CA ARG A 301 12.03 11.00 -8.87
C ARG A 301 11.00 11.69 -9.77
N LEU A 302 9.72 11.32 -9.61
CA LEU A 302 8.66 11.84 -10.46
C LEU A 302 8.42 13.34 -10.24
N GLY A 303 8.64 13.84 -9.01
CA GLY A 303 8.59 15.27 -8.67
C GLY A 303 7.19 15.92 -8.65
N ASN A 304 6.25 15.44 -9.47
CA ASN A 304 4.89 15.98 -9.61
C ASN A 304 3.79 14.97 -9.19
N TYR A 305 4.12 14.02 -8.32
CA TYR A 305 3.24 12.89 -7.98
C TYR A 305 1.86 13.28 -7.42
N GLU A 306 1.76 14.28 -6.54
CA GLU A 306 0.46 14.67 -5.96
C GLU A 306 -0.49 15.32 -6.99
N PHE A 307 0.08 16.02 -7.99
CA PHE A 307 -0.69 16.53 -9.13
C PHE A 307 -1.25 15.38 -9.97
N LEU A 308 -0.42 14.40 -10.33
CA LEU A 308 -0.85 13.23 -11.09
C LEU A 308 -1.87 12.37 -10.32
N LYS A 309 -1.70 12.21 -9.00
CA LYS A 309 -2.67 11.54 -8.14
C LYS A 309 -4.04 12.23 -8.16
N THR A 310 -4.06 13.57 -8.19
CA THR A 310 -5.32 14.34 -8.30
C THR A 310 -5.98 14.08 -9.66
N LYS A 311 -5.22 14.14 -10.76
CA LYS A 311 -5.73 13.82 -12.11
C LYS A 311 -6.27 12.39 -12.23
N VAL A 312 -5.54 11.41 -11.70
CA VAL A 312 -5.97 10.01 -11.71
C VAL A 312 -7.26 9.85 -10.90
N LYS A 313 -7.36 10.48 -9.73
CA LYS A 313 -8.59 10.47 -8.94
C LYS A 313 -9.78 11.00 -9.75
N GLU A 314 -9.67 12.20 -10.31
CA GLU A 314 -10.73 12.85 -11.09
C GLU A 314 -11.13 12.00 -12.30
N THR A 315 -10.14 11.52 -13.05
CA THR A 315 -10.33 10.61 -14.19
C THR A 315 -11.14 9.39 -13.81
N ARG A 316 -10.77 8.73 -12.70
CA ARG A 316 -11.40 7.49 -12.27
C ARG A 316 -12.80 7.74 -11.70
N GLU A 317 -13.02 8.81 -10.96
CA GLU A 317 -14.35 9.20 -10.47
C GLU A 317 -15.32 9.50 -11.61
N MET A 318 -14.88 10.28 -12.62
CA MET A 318 -15.65 10.54 -13.84
C MET A 318 -15.92 9.24 -14.62
N SER A 319 -14.89 8.42 -14.84
CA SER A 319 -15.03 7.15 -15.58
C SER A 319 -16.05 6.21 -14.95
N VAL A 320 -16.10 6.16 -13.62
CA VAL A 320 -17.09 5.36 -12.89
C VAL A 320 -18.49 5.97 -12.97
N ALA A 321 -18.61 7.30 -12.94
CA ALA A 321 -19.89 7.98 -13.06
C ALA A 321 -20.51 7.81 -14.47
N GLU A 322 -19.68 7.83 -15.51
CA GLU A 322 -20.06 7.72 -16.93
C GLU A 322 -19.84 6.32 -17.49
N MET A 323 -19.67 5.31 -16.64
CA MET A 323 -19.23 3.97 -17.04
C MET A 323 -20.10 3.34 -18.14
N GLN A 324 -21.42 3.57 -18.11
CA GLN A 324 -22.35 3.05 -19.14
C GLN A 324 -22.22 3.77 -20.49
N SER A 325 -22.09 5.11 -20.51
CA SER A 325 -21.92 5.84 -21.76
C SER A 325 -20.55 5.55 -22.38
N LEU A 326 -19.51 5.48 -21.54
CA LEU A 326 -18.15 5.12 -21.96
C LEU A 326 -18.09 3.72 -22.58
N TRP A 327 -18.85 2.76 -22.03
CA TRP A 327 -18.98 1.43 -22.63
C TRP A 327 -19.49 1.48 -24.07
N HIS A 328 -20.58 2.21 -24.33
CA HIS A 328 -21.12 2.30 -25.69
C HIS A 328 -20.17 3.00 -26.68
N VAL A 329 -19.39 3.98 -26.20
CA VAL A 329 -18.35 4.64 -27.02
C VAL A 329 -17.23 3.64 -27.33
N ALA A 330 -16.72 2.95 -26.30
CA ALA A 330 -15.67 1.95 -26.45
C ALA A 330 -16.06 0.81 -27.38
N GLN A 331 -17.27 0.26 -27.22
CA GLN A 331 -17.79 -0.83 -28.05
C GLN A 331 -17.75 -0.45 -29.53
N ARG A 332 -18.35 0.70 -29.90
CA ARG A 332 -18.36 1.17 -31.29
C ARG A 332 -16.95 1.40 -31.84
N ALA A 333 -16.08 2.05 -31.06
CA ALA A 333 -14.73 2.35 -31.50
C ALA A 333 -13.88 1.09 -31.71
N LEU A 334 -14.05 0.07 -30.87
CA LEU A 334 -13.35 -1.22 -30.99
C LEU A 334 -13.88 -2.06 -32.16
N GLU A 335 -15.20 -2.14 -32.32
CA GLU A 335 -15.84 -2.88 -33.42
C GLU A 335 -15.49 -2.30 -34.80
N GLN A 336 -15.41 -0.96 -34.91
CA GLN A 336 -14.94 -0.28 -36.13
C GLN A 336 -13.52 -0.68 -36.54
N LYS A 337 -12.72 -1.17 -35.60
CA LYS A 337 -11.35 -1.64 -35.84
C LYS A 337 -11.24 -3.16 -35.94
N GLY A 338 -12.37 -3.85 -36.10
CA GLY A 338 -12.45 -5.29 -36.31
C GLY A 338 -12.34 -6.14 -35.04
N ILE A 339 -12.32 -5.53 -33.86
CA ILE A 339 -12.29 -6.27 -32.58
C ILE A 339 -13.71 -6.75 -32.27
N LYS A 340 -13.87 -8.05 -32.00
CA LYS A 340 -15.14 -8.66 -31.59
C LYS A 340 -15.39 -8.39 -30.10
N VAL A 341 -16.33 -7.52 -29.79
CA VAL A 341 -16.62 -7.11 -28.41
C VAL A 341 -17.79 -7.92 -27.84
N HIS A 342 -17.60 -8.48 -26.65
CA HIS A 342 -18.56 -9.29 -25.92
C HIS A 342 -18.83 -8.68 -24.56
N PHE A 343 -20.09 -8.66 -24.13
CA PHE A 343 -20.48 -8.20 -22.80
C PHE A 343 -20.97 -9.38 -21.98
N ALA A 344 -20.48 -9.49 -20.76
CA ALA A 344 -20.91 -10.48 -19.79
C ALA A 344 -21.51 -9.79 -18.56
N CYS A 345 -22.77 -10.09 -18.27
CA CYS A 345 -23.48 -9.56 -17.12
C CYS A 345 -22.91 -10.12 -15.81
N ASP A 346 -22.46 -11.37 -15.83
CA ASP A 346 -21.93 -12.09 -14.67
C ASP A 346 -20.80 -13.06 -15.03
N SER A 347 -20.28 -13.76 -14.01
CA SER A 347 -19.20 -14.72 -14.18
C SER A 347 -19.58 -15.94 -15.04
N GLU A 348 -20.84 -16.40 -15.03
CA GLU A 348 -21.25 -17.57 -15.81
C GLU A 348 -21.27 -17.24 -17.31
N GLU A 349 -21.79 -16.07 -17.67
CA GLU A 349 -21.78 -15.60 -19.05
C GLU A 349 -20.36 -15.38 -19.57
N ALA A 350 -19.48 -14.78 -18.75
CA ALA A 350 -18.07 -14.58 -19.12
C ALA A 350 -17.33 -15.91 -19.35
N LYS A 351 -17.57 -16.92 -18.49
CA LYS A 351 -17.04 -18.28 -18.68
C LYS A 351 -17.55 -18.93 -19.96
N LYS A 352 -18.85 -18.84 -20.22
CA LYS A 352 -19.48 -19.37 -21.42
C LYS A 352 -18.88 -18.77 -22.69
N LEU A 353 -18.73 -17.45 -22.74
CA LEU A 353 -18.12 -16.75 -23.88
C LEU A 353 -16.67 -17.20 -24.12
N ALA A 354 -15.85 -17.30 -23.07
CA ALA A 354 -14.48 -17.78 -23.20
C ALA A 354 -14.42 -19.22 -23.75
N VAL A 355 -15.30 -20.10 -23.28
CA VAL A 355 -15.43 -21.49 -23.74
C VAL A 355 -15.90 -21.58 -25.19
N GLU A 356 -16.87 -20.76 -25.60
CA GLU A 356 -17.37 -20.71 -26.97
C GLU A 356 -16.28 -20.27 -27.96
N ILE A 357 -15.49 -19.24 -27.59
CA ILE A 357 -14.35 -18.80 -28.39
C ILE A 357 -13.28 -19.89 -28.49
N ALA A 358 -12.94 -20.55 -27.37
CA ALA A 358 -11.95 -21.64 -27.39
C ALA A 358 -12.40 -22.82 -28.26
N LYS A 359 -13.69 -23.17 -28.23
CA LYS A 359 -14.27 -24.23 -29.07
C LYS A 359 -14.32 -23.84 -30.54
N SER A 360 -14.66 -22.58 -30.86
CA SER A 360 -14.75 -22.13 -32.25
C SER A 360 -13.39 -22.14 -32.94
N CYS A 361 -12.32 -21.80 -32.21
CA CYS A 361 -10.95 -21.87 -32.72
C CYS A 361 -10.27 -23.23 -32.53
N LYS A 362 -10.97 -24.21 -31.92
CA LYS A 362 -10.46 -25.55 -31.62
C LYS A 362 -9.15 -25.52 -30.83
N ALA A 363 -9.03 -24.60 -29.88
CA ALA A 363 -7.82 -24.43 -29.08
C ALA A 363 -7.51 -25.71 -28.31
N ARG A 364 -6.29 -26.23 -28.49
CA ARG A 364 -5.76 -27.32 -27.67
C ARG A 364 -4.82 -26.80 -26.60
N LEU A 365 -4.18 -25.67 -26.88
CA LEU A 365 -3.31 -24.96 -25.96
C LEU A 365 -3.72 -23.49 -25.89
N VAL A 366 -3.98 -23.03 -24.66
CA VAL A 366 -4.26 -21.63 -24.33
C VAL A 366 -3.14 -21.09 -23.46
N VAL A 367 -2.48 -20.03 -23.93
CA VAL A 367 -1.55 -19.25 -23.11
C VAL A 367 -2.29 -18.08 -22.49
N LYS A 368 -2.22 -17.98 -21.17
CA LYS A 368 -2.92 -16.96 -20.40
C LYS A 368 -1.94 -16.04 -19.69
N GLY A 369 -2.06 -14.76 -19.96
CA GLY A 369 -1.43 -13.70 -19.20
C GLY A 369 -2.19 -13.43 -17.91
N LYS A 370 -1.51 -12.80 -16.95
CA LYS A 370 -2.10 -12.43 -15.67
C LYS A 370 -3.31 -11.51 -15.85
N SER A 371 -4.43 -11.88 -15.23
CA SER A 371 -5.64 -11.06 -15.23
C SER A 371 -6.50 -11.31 -14.00
N MET A 372 -6.55 -10.32 -13.11
CA MET A 372 -7.41 -10.37 -11.92
C MET A 372 -8.89 -10.59 -12.25
N THR A 373 -9.37 -10.04 -13.37
CA THR A 373 -10.78 -10.23 -13.79
C THR A 373 -11.03 -11.66 -14.23
N SER A 374 -10.06 -12.28 -14.92
CA SER A 374 -10.20 -13.69 -15.32
C SER A 374 -10.19 -14.64 -14.12
N GLU A 375 -9.40 -14.35 -13.09
CA GLU A 375 -9.39 -15.08 -11.81
C GLU A 375 -10.68 -14.86 -11.03
N GLU A 376 -11.20 -13.62 -10.98
CA GLU A 376 -12.48 -13.27 -10.35
C GLU A 376 -13.64 -14.10 -10.93
N VAL A 377 -13.60 -14.34 -12.23
CA VAL A 377 -14.66 -15.04 -12.98
C VAL A 377 -14.46 -16.56 -13.01
N GLY A 378 -13.23 -17.05 -12.86
CA GLY A 378 -12.89 -18.47 -13.02
C GLY A 378 -12.78 -18.91 -14.48
N VAL A 379 -12.20 -18.05 -15.34
CA VAL A 379 -12.05 -18.34 -16.78
C VAL A 379 -11.11 -19.51 -17.02
N ARG A 380 -10.06 -19.65 -16.21
CA ARG A 380 -9.08 -20.73 -16.37
C ARG A 380 -9.75 -22.09 -16.19
N GLU A 381 -10.51 -22.25 -15.12
CA GLU A 381 -11.23 -23.49 -14.80
C GLU A 381 -12.22 -23.84 -15.92
N ALA A 382 -12.98 -22.86 -16.40
CA ALA A 382 -13.92 -23.06 -17.51
C ALA A 382 -13.22 -23.49 -18.81
N LEU A 383 -12.05 -22.93 -19.12
CA LEU A 383 -11.29 -23.32 -20.30
C LEU A 383 -10.73 -24.75 -20.19
N ILE A 384 -10.34 -25.20 -18.99
CA ILE A 384 -9.87 -26.58 -18.76
C ILE A 384 -10.97 -27.60 -19.05
N GLU A 385 -12.24 -27.27 -18.79
CA GLU A 385 -13.40 -28.13 -19.12
C GLU A 385 -13.55 -28.37 -20.63
N THR A 386 -12.89 -27.59 -21.49
CA THR A 386 -12.85 -27.82 -22.94
C THR A 386 -11.80 -28.86 -23.36
N HIS A 387 -11.07 -29.45 -22.41
CA HIS A 387 -9.91 -30.31 -22.62
C HIS A 387 -8.69 -29.61 -23.26
N ALA A 388 -8.69 -28.27 -23.28
CA ALA A 388 -7.51 -27.49 -23.63
C ALA A 388 -6.51 -27.46 -22.46
N GLU A 389 -5.22 -27.53 -22.77
CA GLU A 389 -4.17 -27.19 -21.82
C GLU A 389 -4.15 -25.67 -21.61
N VAL A 390 -4.31 -25.20 -20.37
CA VAL A 390 -4.30 -23.76 -20.05
C VAL A 390 -3.09 -23.43 -19.18
N VAL A 391 -2.17 -22.66 -19.75
CA VAL A 391 -0.87 -22.33 -19.15
C VAL A 391 -0.80 -20.86 -18.77
N GLU A 392 -0.61 -20.57 -17.49
CA GLU A 392 -0.26 -19.21 -17.03
C GLU A 392 1.15 -18.86 -17.47
N THR A 393 1.33 -17.61 -17.88
CA THR A 393 2.58 -17.15 -18.52
C THR A 393 3.35 -16.11 -17.73
N ASP A 394 2.73 -15.51 -16.71
CA ASP A 394 3.42 -14.70 -15.70
C ASP A 394 4.18 -15.64 -14.76
N LEU A 395 5.47 -15.38 -14.50
CA LEU A 395 6.29 -16.32 -13.72
C LEU A 395 5.67 -16.62 -12.35
N GLY A 396 5.22 -15.59 -11.64
CA GLY A 396 4.55 -15.75 -10.35
C GLY A 396 3.28 -16.58 -10.43
N GLU A 397 2.36 -16.28 -11.37
CA GLU A 397 1.11 -17.04 -11.54
C GLU A 397 1.37 -18.49 -11.97
N PHE A 398 2.37 -18.70 -12.82
CA PHE A 398 2.78 -20.03 -13.27
C PHE A 398 3.22 -20.89 -12.07
N ILE A 399 4.10 -20.36 -11.21
CA ILE A 399 4.59 -21.06 -10.02
C ILE A 399 3.45 -21.44 -9.09
N VAL A 400 2.55 -20.51 -8.73
CA VAL A 400 1.45 -20.81 -7.79
C VAL A 400 0.44 -21.78 -8.40
N THR A 401 0.19 -21.69 -9.71
CA THR A 401 -0.70 -22.62 -10.43
C THR A 401 -0.18 -24.05 -10.38
N LEU A 402 1.12 -24.26 -10.58
CA LEU A 402 1.75 -25.59 -10.46
C LEU A 402 1.59 -26.21 -9.07
N ARG A 403 1.40 -25.38 -8.05
CA ARG A 403 1.19 -25.79 -6.67
C ARG A 403 -0.28 -25.96 -6.30
N GLY A 404 -1.21 -25.68 -7.22
CA GLY A 404 -2.65 -25.64 -6.94
C GLY A 404 -3.04 -24.49 -5.99
N GLU A 405 -2.20 -23.47 -5.90
CA GLU A 405 -2.36 -22.31 -5.03
C GLU A 405 -2.90 -21.11 -5.83
N ARG A 406 -3.56 -20.17 -5.15
CA ARG A 406 -3.93 -18.87 -5.73
C ARG A 406 -2.80 -17.86 -5.56
N ALA A 407 -2.84 -16.78 -6.33
CA ALA A 407 -1.96 -15.63 -6.10
C ALA A 407 -2.09 -15.09 -4.66
N SER A 408 -0.97 -14.92 -3.99
CA SER A 408 -0.92 -14.33 -2.64
C SER A 408 -0.95 -12.81 -2.65
N HIS A 409 -0.48 -12.16 -3.73
CA HIS A 409 -0.45 -10.71 -3.87
C HIS A 409 -0.79 -10.28 -5.30
N LEU A 410 -1.52 -9.15 -5.44
CA LEU A 410 -1.97 -8.60 -6.72
C LEU A 410 -0.86 -8.39 -7.74
N VAL A 411 0.31 -7.92 -7.29
CA VAL A 411 1.46 -7.62 -8.17
C VAL A 411 2.51 -8.73 -8.15
N ALA A 412 2.58 -9.52 -7.08
CA ALA A 412 3.64 -10.51 -6.86
C ALA A 412 3.04 -11.85 -6.40
N PRO A 413 2.48 -12.66 -7.30
CA PRO A 413 1.64 -13.81 -6.95
C PRO A 413 2.31 -14.79 -5.99
N ALA A 414 3.61 -15.04 -6.19
CA ALA A 414 4.43 -15.97 -5.42
C ALA A 414 5.12 -15.36 -4.17
N LEU A 415 4.64 -14.21 -3.66
CA LEU A 415 5.27 -13.46 -2.54
C LEU A 415 5.62 -14.29 -1.30
N HIS A 416 4.88 -15.36 -1.04
CA HIS A 416 5.01 -16.23 0.13
C HIS A 416 6.03 -17.37 -0.04
N LEU A 417 6.57 -17.55 -1.25
CA LEU A 417 7.48 -18.64 -1.60
C LEU A 417 8.94 -18.18 -1.54
N SER A 418 9.82 -19.09 -1.11
CA SER A 418 11.27 -18.97 -1.18
C SER A 418 11.82 -19.58 -2.47
N ARG A 419 13.08 -19.32 -2.79
CA ARG A 419 13.75 -19.94 -3.96
C ARG A 419 13.75 -21.48 -3.92
N ARG A 420 13.85 -22.08 -2.73
CA ARG A 420 13.78 -23.53 -2.55
C ARG A 420 12.37 -24.05 -2.82
N ASP A 421 11.34 -23.36 -2.34
CA ASP A 421 9.95 -23.73 -2.61
C ASP A 421 9.67 -23.71 -4.14
N VAL A 422 10.28 -22.76 -4.87
CA VAL A 422 10.18 -22.67 -6.33
C VAL A 422 10.94 -23.80 -7.02
N GLN A 423 12.18 -24.10 -6.60
CA GLN A 423 12.96 -25.22 -7.12
C GLN A 423 12.20 -26.55 -6.98
N GLU A 424 11.72 -26.87 -5.78
CA GLU A 424 10.94 -28.08 -5.51
C GLU A 424 9.67 -28.18 -6.39
N THR A 425 9.07 -27.02 -6.70
CA THR A 425 7.89 -26.95 -7.58
C THR A 425 8.25 -27.35 -9.01
N PHE A 426 9.39 -26.88 -9.53
CA PHE A 426 9.87 -27.24 -10.87
C PHE A 426 10.40 -28.67 -10.94
N GLU A 427 11.01 -29.20 -9.88
CA GLU A 427 11.46 -30.59 -9.83
C GLU A 427 10.30 -31.59 -9.95
N ARG A 428 9.12 -31.26 -9.41
CA ARG A 428 7.89 -32.06 -9.58
C ARG A 428 7.41 -32.15 -11.02
N LEU A 429 7.84 -31.24 -11.91
CA LEU A 429 7.58 -31.33 -13.35
C LEU A 429 8.52 -32.30 -14.08
N GLY A 430 9.40 -33.00 -13.36
CA GLY A 430 10.32 -34.00 -13.90
C GLY A 430 11.68 -33.45 -14.34
N PHE A 431 12.09 -32.29 -13.83
CA PHE A 431 13.38 -31.67 -14.12
C PHE A 431 14.32 -31.80 -12.93
N SER A 432 15.57 -32.21 -13.16
CA SER A 432 16.62 -32.12 -12.13
C SER A 432 17.26 -30.74 -12.22
N LEU A 433 17.14 -29.94 -11.17
CA LEU A 433 17.76 -28.61 -11.10
C LEU A 433 18.93 -28.65 -10.13
N ASP A 434 20.13 -28.35 -10.61
CA ASP A 434 21.36 -28.39 -9.80
C ASP A 434 21.56 -27.14 -8.93
N SER A 435 20.68 -26.13 -9.05
CA SER A 435 20.81 -24.82 -8.39
C SER A 435 19.46 -24.19 -8.08
N ASP A 436 19.36 -23.54 -6.91
CA ASP A 436 18.23 -22.69 -6.50
C ASP A 436 18.44 -21.21 -6.86
N ASP A 437 19.44 -20.91 -7.71
CA ASP A 437 19.70 -19.56 -8.18
C ASP A 437 18.50 -18.99 -8.96
N PRO A 438 18.02 -17.78 -8.61
CA PRO A 438 16.83 -17.20 -9.26
C PRO A 438 16.95 -17.03 -10.78
N GLN A 439 18.15 -16.77 -11.32
CA GLN A 439 18.34 -16.67 -12.76
C GLN A 439 18.19 -18.05 -13.42
N CYS A 440 18.78 -19.10 -12.85
CA CYS A 440 18.62 -20.47 -13.35
C CYS A 440 17.15 -20.91 -13.36
N LEU A 441 16.40 -20.63 -12.29
CA LEU A 441 14.97 -20.94 -12.17
C LEU A 441 14.15 -20.20 -13.24
N ALA A 442 14.45 -18.94 -13.48
CA ALA A 442 13.78 -18.15 -14.52
C ALA A 442 14.12 -18.61 -15.94
N GLU A 443 15.37 -19.00 -16.21
CA GLU A 443 15.79 -19.53 -17.51
C GLU A 443 15.10 -20.86 -17.83
N PHE A 444 14.93 -21.71 -16.82
CA PHE A 444 14.10 -22.91 -16.94
C PHE A 444 12.65 -22.56 -17.32
N ALA A 445 12.02 -21.68 -16.56
CA ALA A 445 10.63 -21.27 -16.82
C ALA A 445 10.49 -20.61 -18.20
N ARG A 446 11.46 -19.80 -18.64
CA ARG A 446 11.53 -19.19 -19.97
C ARG A 446 11.57 -20.26 -21.05
N ALA A 447 12.45 -21.24 -20.93
CA ALA A 447 12.60 -22.32 -21.90
C ALA A 447 11.32 -23.16 -22.01
N TYR A 448 10.67 -23.44 -20.88
CA TYR A 448 9.40 -24.16 -20.83
C TYR A 448 8.26 -23.35 -21.49
N LEU A 449 8.05 -22.11 -21.05
CA LEU A 449 6.94 -21.26 -21.50
C LEU A 449 7.09 -20.81 -22.96
N ARG A 450 8.31 -20.60 -23.46
CA ARG A 450 8.53 -20.26 -24.89
C ARG A 450 7.95 -21.30 -25.84
N LYS A 451 8.10 -22.59 -25.52
CA LYS A 451 7.53 -23.66 -26.34
C LYS A 451 6.00 -23.55 -26.40
N LYS A 452 5.36 -23.19 -25.27
CA LYS A 452 3.92 -23.01 -25.17
C LYS A 452 3.45 -21.77 -25.95
N PHE A 453 4.13 -20.63 -25.80
CA PHE A 453 3.82 -19.42 -26.56
C PHE A 453 3.82 -19.62 -28.08
N LEU A 454 4.81 -20.34 -28.60
CA LEU A 454 4.97 -20.56 -30.04
C LEU A 454 3.97 -21.57 -30.63
N SER A 455 3.32 -22.38 -29.80
CA SER A 455 2.41 -23.44 -30.23
C SER A 455 0.94 -23.18 -29.89
N ALA A 456 0.65 -22.19 -29.05
CA ALA A 456 -0.70 -21.89 -28.60
C ALA A 456 -1.58 -21.37 -29.73
N GLU A 457 -2.78 -21.95 -29.88
CA GLU A 457 -3.78 -21.45 -30.83
C GLU A 457 -4.50 -20.20 -30.32
N MET A 458 -4.61 -20.08 -28.98
CA MET A 458 -5.35 -19.01 -28.32
C MET A 458 -4.52 -18.33 -27.21
N GLY A 459 -4.57 -17.01 -27.20
CA GLY A 459 -3.99 -16.16 -26.15
C GLY A 459 -5.06 -15.45 -25.35
N VAL A 460 -4.95 -15.46 -24.02
CA VAL A 460 -5.84 -14.71 -23.13
C VAL A 460 -5.00 -13.68 -22.36
N PHE A 461 -5.47 -12.43 -22.26
CA PHE A 461 -4.75 -11.40 -21.50
C PHE A 461 -5.69 -10.47 -20.73
N GLY A 462 -5.19 -9.93 -19.62
CA GLY A 462 -5.92 -8.92 -18.85
C GLY A 462 -5.76 -7.54 -19.46
N VAL A 463 -6.88 -6.82 -19.63
CA VAL A 463 -6.83 -5.41 -20.06
C VAL A 463 -6.78 -4.52 -18.82
N ASN A 464 -5.71 -3.73 -18.70
CA ASN A 464 -5.53 -2.79 -17.60
C ASN A 464 -6.41 -1.56 -17.76
N VAL A 465 -6.52 -1.04 -18.99
CA VAL A 465 -7.28 0.16 -19.36
C VAL A 465 -7.87 -0.02 -20.76
N VAL A 466 -9.13 0.39 -20.95
CA VAL A 466 -9.76 0.51 -22.27
C VAL A 466 -9.98 1.99 -22.57
N CYS A 467 -9.35 2.52 -23.62
CA CYS A 467 -9.56 3.89 -24.07
C CYS A 467 -10.79 3.94 -24.99
N ALA A 468 -11.87 4.55 -24.52
CA ALA A 468 -13.16 4.51 -25.19
C ALA A 468 -13.16 5.23 -26.54
N GLN A 469 -12.65 6.47 -26.59
CA GLN A 469 -12.65 7.30 -27.79
C GLN A 469 -11.82 6.69 -28.91
N GLU A 470 -10.60 6.26 -28.59
CA GLU A 470 -9.68 5.72 -29.58
C GLU A 470 -9.93 4.25 -29.88
N GLY A 471 -10.67 3.50 -29.06
CA GLY A 471 -10.79 2.05 -29.21
C GLY A 471 -9.42 1.36 -29.09
N ILE A 472 -8.76 1.52 -27.95
CA ILE A 472 -7.44 0.94 -27.66
C ILE A 472 -7.50 0.16 -26.35
N LEU A 473 -6.99 -1.06 -26.36
CA LEU A 473 -6.80 -1.91 -25.17
C LEU A 473 -5.35 -1.80 -24.71
N LEU A 474 -5.14 -1.53 -23.44
CA LEU A 474 -3.79 -1.40 -22.86
C LEU A 474 -3.52 -2.54 -21.89
N THR A 475 -2.37 -3.19 -22.05
CA THR A 475 -1.82 -4.12 -21.07
C THR A 475 -0.43 -3.68 -20.62
N VAL A 476 -0.15 -3.87 -19.33
CA VAL A 476 1.06 -3.39 -18.66
C VAL A 476 1.78 -4.61 -18.07
N THR A 477 3.03 -4.86 -18.48
CA THR A 477 3.82 -6.02 -18.03
C THR A 477 5.29 -5.67 -17.84
N ASN A 478 6.00 -6.42 -16.99
CA ASN A 478 7.46 -6.31 -16.86
C ASN A 478 8.22 -7.42 -17.59
N GLU A 479 7.59 -8.59 -17.74
CA GLU A 479 8.28 -9.77 -18.28
C GLU A 479 8.20 -9.85 -19.81
N GLY A 480 7.18 -9.22 -20.41
CA GLY A 480 6.90 -9.30 -21.85
C GLY A 480 5.91 -10.41 -22.22
N ASN A 481 5.47 -11.22 -21.24
CA ASN A 481 4.48 -12.29 -21.40
C ASN A 481 3.16 -11.81 -22.00
N GLY A 482 2.64 -10.65 -21.56
CA GLY A 482 1.40 -10.10 -22.09
C GLY A 482 1.50 -9.80 -23.59
N ARG A 483 2.63 -9.26 -24.03
CA ARG A 483 2.89 -9.00 -25.45
C ARG A 483 2.99 -10.31 -26.23
N LEU A 484 3.63 -11.35 -25.70
CA LEU A 484 3.67 -12.67 -26.34
C LEU A 484 2.28 -13.34 -26.42
N CYS A 485 1.45 -13.23 -25.38
CA CYS A 485 0.06 -13.72 -25.39
C CYS A 485 -0.79 -13.01 -26.44
N ILE A 486 -0.48 -11.74 -26.71
CA ILE A 486 -1.13 -10.97 -27.76
C ILE A 486 -0.52 -11.39 -29.10
N THR A 487 0.77 -11.21 -29.35
CA THR A 487 1.31 -11.22 -30.72
C THR A 487 1.40 -12.58 -31.38
N LEU A 488 1.60 -13.68 -30.64
CA LEU A 488 1.87 -15.00 -31.26
C LEU A 488 0.61 -15.81 -31.62
N PRO A 489 -0.42 -15.93 -30.75
CA PRO A 489 -1.60 -16.72 -31.08
C PRO A 489 -2.45 -16.09 -32.18
N LYS A 490 -3.15 -16.93 -32.96
CA LYS A 490 -4.07 -16.46 -34.02
C LYS A 490 -5.36 -15.87 -33.48
N VAL A 491 -5.85 -16.42 -32.37
CA VAL A 491 -7.05 -15.94 -31.68
C VAL A 491 -6.64 -15.36 -30.34
N VAL A 492 -7.01 -14.11 -30.09
CA VAL A 492 -6.64 -13.39 -28.86
C VAL A 492 -7.88 -12.90 -28.16
N VAL A 493 -7.94 -13.12 -26.83
CA VAL A 493 -9.07 -12.70 -26.00
C VAL A 493 -8.55 -11.80 -24.87
N GLY A 494 -8.89 -10.51 -24.96
CA GLY A 494 -8.75 -9.57 -23.85
C GLY A 494 -9.91 -9.73 -22.88
N ILE A 495 -9.66 -9.62 -21.58
CA ILE A 495 -10.72 -9.61 -20.56
C ILE A 495 -10.51 -8.49 -19.53
N CYS A 496 -11.58 -7.74 -19.24
CA CYS A 496 -11.59 -6.74 -18.19
C CYS A 496 -12.96 -6.51 -17.57
N GLY A 497 -12.98 -5.93 -16.38
CA GLY A 497 -14.20 -5.40 -15.79
C GLY A 497 -14.62 -4.09 -16.44
N LEU A 498 -15.92 -3.80 -16.41
CA LEU A 498 -16.53 -2.60 -16.98
C LEU A 498 -15.91 -1.28 -16.44
N GLU A 499 -15.40 -1.29 -15.21
CA GLU A 499 -14.77 -0.14 -14.58
C GLU A 499 -13.44 0.24 -15.22
N LYS A 500 -12.83 -0.62 -16.05
CA LYS A 500 -11.52 -0.37 -16.67
C LYS A 500 -11.57 0.61 -17.84
N ILE A 501 -12.76 0.99 -18.29
CA ILE A 501 -12.94 1.93 -19.39
C ILE A 501 -12.65 3.35 -18.89
N VAL A 502 -11.89 4.10 -19.69
CA VAL A 502 -11.59 5.53 -19.50
C VAL A 502 -11.95 6.29 -20.78
N PRO A 503 -12.15 7.62 -20.73
CA PRO A 503 -12.59 8.36 -21.90
C PRO A 503 -11.62 8.29 -23.07
N SER A 504 -10.32 8.46 -22.83
CA SER A 504 -9.33 8.60 -23.91
C SER A 504 -7.94 8.10 -23.53
N LEU A 505 -7.06 8.03 -24.53
CA LEU A 505 -5.65 7.64 -24.36
C LEU A 505 -4.89 8.60 -23.44
N ARG A 506 -5.21 9.90 -23.48
CA ARG A 506 -4.67 10.90 -22.55
C ARG A 506 -4.91 10.52 -21.08
N HIS A 507 -6.12 10.07 -20.77
CA HIS A 507 -6.48 9.63 -19.41
C HIS A 507 -5.75 8.35 -19.01
N ALA A 508 -5.50 7.46 -19.97
CA ALA A 508 -4.70 6.26 -19.74
C ALA A 508 -3.23 6.63 -19.44
N CYS A 509 -2.64 7.64 -20.09
CA CYS A 509 -1.29 8.12 -19.81
C CYS A 509 -1.13 8.59 -18.36
N ASP A 510 -2.12 9.29 -17.79
CA ASP A 510 -2.09 9.70 -16.38
C ASP A 510 -2.07 8.49 -15.43
N ILE A 511 -2.83 7.42 -15.75
CA ILE A 511 -2.79 6.15 -15.01
C ILE A 511 -1.41 5.49 -15.16
N LEU A 512 -0.84 5.46 -16.37
CA LEU A 512 0.47 4.85 -16.66
C LEU A 512 1.63 5.52 -15.91
N ARG A 513 1.55 6.83 -15.62
CA ARG A 513 2.57 7.54 -14.82
C ARG A 513 2.53 7.18 -13.34
N VAL A 514 1.38 6.75 -12.83
CA VAL A 514 1.17 6.53 -11.39
C VAL A 514 1.13 5.05 -11.03
N LEU A 515 0.65 4.18 -11.92
CA LEU A 515 0.52 2.75 -11.67
C LEU A 515 1.87 2.07 -11.35
N PRO A 516 2.94 2.20 -12.17
CA PRO A 516 4.21 1.53 -11.93
C PRO A 516 4.91 2.04 -10.67
N VAL A 517 4.83 3.35 -10.41
CA VAL A 517 5.36 4.00 -9.21
C VAL A 517 4.79 3.36 -7.94
N ASN A 518 3.48 3.05 -7.94
CA ASN A 518 2.80 2.46 -6.81
C ASN A 518 2.90 0.93 -6.74
N ALA A 519 3.04 0.26 -7.88
CA ALA A 519 3.05 -1.20 -7.97
C ALA A 519 4.45 -1.79 -7.78
N THR A 520 5.43 -1.28 -8.52
CA THR A 520 6.79 -1.84 -8.61
C THR A 520 7.89 -0.83 -8.27
N GLY A 521 7.55 0.43 -8.00
CA GLY A 521 8.54 1.49 -7.72
C GLY A 521 9.37 1.87 -8.95
N GLN A 522 8.84 1.64 -10.15
CA GLN A 522 9.43 2.04 -11.43
C GLN A 522 8.77 3.31 -11.95
N THR A 523 9.46 4.10 -12.77
CA THR A 523 8.86 5.24 -13.48
C THR A 523 7.86 4.76 -14.54
N MET A 524 8.22 3.71 -15.26
CA MET A 524 7.38 2.99 -16.21
C MET A 524 7.72 1.50 -16.15
N THR A 525 6.76 0.60 -16.42
CA THR A 525 7.07 -0.83 -16.55
C THR A 525 7.86 -1.11 -17.83
N SER A 526 8.54 -2.25 -17.90
CA SER A 526 9.33 -2.61 -19.08
C SER A 526 8.51 -2.63 -20.37
N TYR A 527 7.22 -3.03 -20.31
CA TYR A 527 6.35 -3.06 -21.47
C TYR A 527 4.97 -2.46 -21.19
N VAL A 528 4.51 -1.60 -22.09
CA VAL A 528 3.11 -1.21 -22.21
C VAL A 528 2.67 -1.50 -23.64
N THR A 529 1.78 -2.46 -23.83
CA THR A 529 1.28 -2.85 -25.16
C THR A 529 -0.07 -2.19 -25.41
N PHE A 530 -0.18 -1.54 -26.55
CA PHE A 530 -1.39 -0.91 -27.07
C PHE A 530 -1.94 -1.80 -28.17
N LEU A 531 -3.16 -2.29 -28.01
CA LEU A 531 -3.87 -3.08 -29.02
C LEU A 531 -5.05 -2.25 -29.50
N GLY A 532 -4.86 -1.63 -30.66
CA GLY A 532 -5.81 -0.77 -31.33
C GLY A 532 -6.49 -1.42 -32.53
N GLY A 533 -6.36 -2.72 -32.79
CA GLY A 533 -7.02 -3.38 -33.93
C GLY A 533 -6.63 -4.84 -34.07
N VAL A 534 -6.98 -5.46 -35.20
CA VAL A 534 -6.68 -6.88 -35.49
C VAL A 534 -5.29 -7.14 -36.07
N GLY A 535 -4.54 -6.09 -36.43
CA GLY A 535 -3.18 -6.19 -37.00
C GLY A 535 -2.12 -6.72 -36.04
N GLY A 536 -1.13 -7.44 -36.59
CA GLY A 536 0.00 -8.00 -35.84
C GLY A 536 0.30 -9.46 -36.21
N GLY A 537 1.20 -9.65 -37.17
CA GLY A 537 2.02 -10.85 -37.34
C GLY A 537 1.48 -12.05 -38.13
N HIS A 538 0.16 -12.25 -38.24
CA HIS A 538 -0.40 -13.43 -38.93
C HIS A 538 -1.66 -13.11 -39.76
N ASP A 539 -1.73 -13.68 -40.96
CA ASP A 539 -2.93 -13.63 -41.80
C ASP A 539 -4.12 -14.31 -41.11
N GLY A 540 -5.29 -13.66 -41.12
CA GLY A 540 -6.53 -14.20 -40.56
C GLY A 540 -6.66 -14.15 -39.03
N ARG A 541 -5.92 -13.25 -38.38
CA ARG A 541 -5.95 -13.04 -36.93
C ARG A 541 -7.32 -12.53 -36.43
N GLU A 542 -7.75 -13.06 -35.28
CA GLU A 542 -9.02 -12.73 -34.63
C GLU A 542 -8.78 -12.18 -33.23
N VAL A 543 -9.41 -11.04 -32.90
CA VAL A 543 -9.26 -10.39 -31.59
C VAL A 543 -10.64 -10.22 -30.96
N HIS A 544 -10.77 -10.67 -29.72
CA HIS A 544 -11.96 -10.54 -28.90
C HIS A 544 -11.67 -9.69 -27.66
N LEU A 545 -12.70 -8.99 -27.18
CA LEU A 545 -12.72 -8.39 -25.85
C LEU A 545 -13.95 -8.89 -25.10
N ILE A 546 -13.77 -9.50 -23.93
CA ILE A 546 -14.85 -9.81 -22.98
C ILE A 546 -14.86 -8.74 -21.89
N VAL A 547 -15.89 -7.91 -21.87
CA VAL A 547 -16.13 -6.93 -20.80
C VAL A 547 -17.13 -7.48 -19.80
N VAL A 548 -16.76 -7.46 -18.52
CA VAL A 548 -17.51 -8.10 -17.44
C VAL A 548 -18.12 -7.04 -16.52
N ASP A 549 -19.45 -7.04 -16.35
CA ASP A 549 -20.11 -6.25 -15.30
C ASP A 549 -19.94 -6.92 -13.93
N ASN A 550 -20.44 -8.14 -13.76
CA ASN A 550 -20.39 -8.91 -12.51
C ASN A 550 -20.75 -8.06 -11.28
N GLY A 551 -21.79 -7.23 -11.40
CA GLY A 551 -22.27 -6.36 -10.34
C GLY A 551 -21.62 -4.98 -10.25
N ARG A 552 -20.71 -4.59 -11.15
CA ARG A 552 -20.10 -3.25 -11.18
C ARG A 552 -21.13 -2.14 -11.38
N THR A 553 -22.12 -2.34 -12.24
CA THR A 553 -23.23 -1.39 -12.44
C THR A 553 -24.06 -1.21 -11.17
N ARG A 554 -24.25 -2.29 -10.38
CA ARG A 554 -24.89 -2.22 -9.07
C ARG A 554 -24.03 -1.47 -8.06
N ILE A 555 -22.73 -1.75 -8.00
CA ILE A 555 -21.76 -1.08 -7.11
C ILE A 555 -21.69 0.42 -7.40
N ALA A 556 -21.72 0.81 -8.67
CA ALA A 556 -21.69 2.22 -9.09
C ALA A 556 -22.87 3.03 -8.53
N LYS A 557 -24.02 2.38 -8.26
CA LYS A 557 -25.21 3.03 -7.67
C LYS A 557 -25.15 3.16 -6.14
N ASP A 558 -24.34 2.37 -5.44
CA ASP A 558 -24.17 2.50 -3.99
C ASP A 558 -23.11 3.58 -3.70
N ALA A 559 -23.54 4.74 -3.16
CA ALA A 559 -22.64 5.85 -2.86
C ALA A 559 -21.49 5.48 -1.91
N THR A 560 -21.64 4.47 -1.06
CA THR A 560 -20.59 3.96 -0.17
C THR A 560 -19.58 3.09 -0.91
N MET A 561 -20.04 2.23 -1.82
CA MET A 561 -19.20 1.23 -2.50
C MET A 561 -18.66 1.71 -3.85
N ARG A 562 -19.31 2.67 -4.50
CA ARG A 562 -18.91 3.24 -5.81
C ARG A 562 -17.41 3.59 -5.90
N PRO A 563 -16.76 4.20 -4.88
CA PRO A 563 -15.32 4.51 -4.97
C PRO A 563 -14.40 3.29 -5.15
N ILE A 564 -14.88 2.07 -4.84
CA ILE A 564 -14.12 0.82 -5.04
C ILE A 564 -13.75 0.65 -6.54
N LEU A 565 -14.63 1.06 -7.44
CA LEU A 565 -14.47 0.95 -8.90
C LEU A 565 -13.37 1.87 -9.44
N SER A 566 -12.94 2.88 -8.69
CA SER A 566 -11.84 3.77 -9.09
C SER A 566 -10.47 3.09 -9.02
N CYS A 567 -10.38 1.89 -8.42
CA CYS A 567 -9.12 1.21 -8.16
C CYS A 567 -8.34 0.85 -9.43
N ILE A 568 -7.10 1.35 -9.52
CA ILE A 568 -6.16 1.02 -10.61
C ILE A 568 -5.38 -0.28 -10.39
N ARG A 569 -5.67 -1.03 -9.31
CA ARG A 569 -5.07 -2.33 -8.97
C ARG A 569 -3.55 -2.33 -8.78
N CYS A 570 -2.99 -1.26 -8.21
CA CYS A 570 -1.53 -1.15 -7.98
C CYS A 570 -1.00 -1.95 -6.76
N GLY A 571 -1.86 -2.41 -5.84
CA GLY A 571 -1.41 -3.15 -4.65
C GLY A 571 -0.81 -2.32 -3.51
N ALA A 572 -0.55 -1.01 -3.69
CA ALA A 572 0.08 -0.15 -2.66
C ALA A 572 -0.62 -0.22 -1.28
N CYS A 573 -1.95 -0.36 -1.27
CA CYS A 573 -2.73 -0.51 -0.04
C CYS A 573 -2.36 -1.75 0.79
N SER A 574 -2.00 -2.86 0.14
CA SER A 574 -1.59 -4.10 0.80
C SER A 574 -0.18 -3.98 1.37
N ASN A 575 0.71 -3.29 0.66
CA ASN A 575 2.10 -3.09 1.09
C ASN A 575 2.22 -2.33 2.41
N VAL A 576 1.29 -1.41 2.69
CA VAL A 576 1.25 -0.63 3.94
C VAL A 576 0.33 -1.24 5.01
N CYS A 577 -0.39 -2.31 4.70
CA CYS A 577 -1.38 -2.88 5.61
C CYS A 577 -0.72 -3.74 6.71
N PRO A 578 -0.91 -3.42 8.00
CA PRO A 578 -0.33 -4.19 9.10
C PRO A 578 -0.94 -5.60 9.20
N VAL A 579 -2.21 -5.77 8.86
CA VAL A 579 -2.89 -7.08 8.87
C VAL A 579 -2.34 -7.98 7.77
N TYR A 580 -2.29 -7.47 6.53
CA TYR A 580 -1.76 -8.22 5.40
C TYR A 580 -0.30 -8.66 5.62
N ARG A 581 0.50 -7.82 6.28
CA ARG A 581 1.89 -8.12 6.64
C ARG A 581 2.04 -9.37 7.52
N VAL A 582 1.05 -9.66 8.36
CA VAL A 582 1.12 -10.80 9.30
C VAL A 582 0.33 -12.03 8.85
N ILE A 583 -0.71 -11.89 8.03
CA ILE A 583 -1.53 -13.04 7.57
C ILE A 583 -1.37 -13.37 6.08
N GLY A 584 -0.73 -12.50 5.30
CA GLY A 584 -0.60 -12.66 3.85
C GLY A 584 -1.94 -12.60 3.10
N GLY A 585 -1.91 -12.96 1.81
CA GLY A 585 -3.11 -12.90 0.97
C GLY A 585 -4.05 -14.09 1.10
N HIS A 586 -3.52 -15.30 1.26
CA HIS A 586 -4.32 -16.52 1.27
C HIS A 586 -5.29 -16.58 2.44
N ALA A 587 -4.95 -15.98 3.59
CA ALA A 587 -5.83 -15.96 4.76
C ALA A 587 -7.21 -15.36 4.44
N TYR A 588 -7.27 -14.35 3.56
CA TYR A 588 -8.52 -13.69 3.14
C TYR A 588 -9.47 -14.63 2.39
N GLY A 589 -8.99 -15.74 1.80
CA GLY A 589 -9.84 -16.75 1.15
C GLY A 589 -10.48 -16.34 -0.18
N ALA A 590 -10.11 -15.19 -0.74
CA ALA A 590 -10.66 -14.65 -1.98
C ALA A 590 -9.55 -14.28 -2.98
N VAL A 591 -9.94 -14.11 -4.25
CA VAL A 591 -9.05 -13.63 -5.33
C VAL A 591 -8.43 -12.27 -4.99
N TYR A 592 -9.21 -11.40 -4.36
CA TYR A 592 -8.75 -10.11 -3.90
C TYR A 592 -8.38 -10.15 -2.42
N SER A 593 -7.14 -9.78 -2.10
CA SER A 593 -6.61 -9.77 -0.74
C SER A 593 -6.27 -8.37 -0.23
N GLY A 594 -6.09 -8.23 1.08
CA GLY A 594 -5.70 -6.96 1.71
C GLY A 594 -6.83 -5.94 1.76
N PRO A 595 -6.55 -4.64 1.99
CA PRO A 595 -7.58 -3.63 2.25
C PRO A 595 -8.59 -3.47 1.10
N MET A 596 -8.11 -3.35 -0.14
CA MET A 596 -9.00 -3.34 -1.31
C MET A 596 -9.70 -4.69 -1.50
N GLY A 597 -9.05 -5.79 -1.11
CA GLY A 597 -9.62 -7.13 -1.25
C GLY A 597 -10.83 -7.39 -0.38
N ILE A 598 -10.84 -6.87 0.86
CA ILE A 598 -12.03 -6.84 1.71
C ILE A 598 -13.17 -6.20 0.91
N MET A 599 -12.95 -4.98 0.40
CA MET A 599 -14.00 -4.22 -0.29
C MET A 599 -14.50 -4.89 -1.58
N TRP A 600 -13.60 -5.39 -2.43
CA TRP A 600 -13.98 -6.10 -3.65
C TRP A 600 -14.75 -7.39 -3.35
N THR A 601 -14.32 -8.16 -2.35
CA THR A 601 -14.98 -9.41 -1.98
C THR A 601 -16.41 -9.14 -1.48
N LEU A 602 -16.59 -8.14 -0.62
CA LEU A 602 -17.93 -7.74 -0.16
C LEU A 602 -18.81 -7.19 -1.28
N ALA A 603 -18.24 -6.42 -2.21
CA ALA A 603 -18.97 -5.79 -3.30
C ALA A 603 -19.46 -6.80 -4.35
N LEU A 604 -18.63 -7.80 -4.65
CA LEU A 604 -18.93 -8.84 -5.65
C LEU A 604 -19.77 -9.97 -5.05
N TYR A 605 -19.37 -10.51 -3.89
CA TYR A 605 -19.96 -11.73 -3.31
C TYR A 605 -20.95 -11.45 -2.17
N GLY A 606 -21.21 -10.18 -1.87
CA GLY A 606 -22.19 -9.73 -0.90
C GLY A 606 -21.62 -9.51 0.50
N VAL A 607 -22.13 -8.47 1.16
CA VAL A 607 -21.68 -8.02 2.49
C VAL A 607 -21.97 -9.04 3.57
N GLU A 608 -23.16 -9.63 3.58
CA GLU A 608 -23.61 -10.50 4.69
C GLU A 608 -22.78 -11.78 4.80
N LYS A 609 -22.48 -12.40 3.65
CA LYS A 609 -21.69 -13.65 3.58
C LYS A 609 -20.21 -13.46 3.93
N ASN A 610 -19.69 -12.26 3.75
CA ASN A 610 -18.25 -11.94 3.88
C ASN A 610 -18.00 -10.86 4.96
N ALA A 611 -18.95 -10.69 5.89
CA ALA A 611 -18.92 -9.63 6.90
C ALA A 611 -17.77 -9.78 7.91
N ASP A 612 -17.29 -11.01 8.10
CA ASP A 612 -16.11 -11.38 8.89
C ASP A 612 -14.82 -10.73 8.37
N LEU A 613 -14.67 -10.56 7.05
CA LEU A 613 -13.51 -9.88 6.46
C LEU A 613 -13.38 -8.42 6.89
N LEU A 614 -14.48 -7.78 7.32
CA LEU A 614 -14.43 -6.43 7.87
C LEU A 614 -13.64 -6.39 9.19
N ASP A 615 -13.55 -7.49 9.92
CA ASP A 615 -12.75 -7.59 11.14
C ASP A 615 -11.25 -7.67 10.83
N ALA A 616 -10.85 -7.95 9.58
CA ALA A 616 -9.46 -7.94 9.11
C ALA A 616 -8.87 -6.53 8.89
N CYS A 617 -9.38 -5.52 9.60
CA CYS A 617 -8.98 -4.13 9.45
C CYS A 617 -8.80 -3.42 10.81
N THR A 618 -7.64 -2.83 11.04
CA THR A 618 -7.38 -2.02 12.24
C THR A 618 -7.95 -0.60 12.14
N LEU A 619 -8.47 -0.20 10.96
CA LEU A 619 -8.88 1.16 10.63
C LEU A 619 -7.76 2.23 10.77
N CYS A 620 -6.49 1.84 10.67
CA CYS A 620 -5.35 2.76 10.78
C CYS A 620 -5.21 3.78 9.64
N GLY A 621 -5.93 3.63 8.52
CA GLY A 621 -5.99 4.63 7.45
C GLY A 621 -4.79 4.71 6.50
N GLU A 622 -3.69 3.98 6.72
CA GLU A 622 -2.50 4.06 5.86
C GLU A 622 -2.78 3.73 4.40
N CYS A 623 -3.65 2.73 4.17
CA CYS A 623 -4.09 2.36 2.84
C CYS A 623 -4.84 3.48 2.10
N SER A 624 -5.63 4.31 2.81
CA SER A 624 -6.31 5.48 2.24
C SER A 624 -5.30 6.54 1.82
N LYS A 625 -4.27 6.79 2.65
CA LYS A 625 -3.24 7.82 2.40
C LYS A 625 -2.38 7.53 1.18
N VAL A 626 -1.99 6.27 0.99
CA VAL A 626 -1.14 5.86 -0.14
C VAL A 626 -1.90 5.61 -1.43
N CYS A 627 -3.24 5.64 -1.42
CA CYS A 627 -4.03 5.30 -2.60
C CYS A 627 -3.82 6.34 -3.72
N PRO A 628 -3.30 5.95 -4.89
CA PRO A 628 -3.12 6.87 -6.01
C PRO A 628 -4.44 7.32 -6.66
N ALA A 629 -5.53 6.57 -6.45
CA ALA A 629 -6.86 6.92 -6.94
C ALA A 629 -7.69 7.68 -5.89
N GLY A 630 -7.10 8.07 -4.75
CA GLY A 630 -7.79 8.85 -3.71
C GLY A 630 -8.91 8.12 -2.96
N ILE A 631 -8.95 6.78 -3.01
CA ILE A 631 -10.00 5.99 -2.36
C ILE A 631 -9.77 5.98 -0.84
N ASP A 632 -10.76 6.44 -0.07
CA ASP A 632 -10.74 6.36 1.39
C ASP A 632 -11.21 4.99 1.89
N ILE A 633 -10.32 4.00 1.77
CA ILE A 633 -10.56 2.60 2.09
C ILE A 633 -11.00 2.42 3.55
N ALA A 634 -10.33 3.07 4.50
CA ALA A 634 -10.65 2.94 5.92
C ALA A 634 -12.04 3.48 6.25
N ARG A 635 -12.43 4.62 5.66
CA ARG A 635 -13.80 5.16 5.80
C ARG A 635 -14.84 4.21 5.24
N ILE A 636 -14.63 3.67 4.04
CA ILE A 636 -15.58 2.73 3.41
C ILE A 636 -15.76 1.49 4.30
N ILE A 637 -14.67 0.88 4.78
CA ILE A 637 -14.73 -0.27 5.70
C ILE A 637 -15.50 0.09 6.98
N ARG A 638 -15.28 1.28 7.56
CA ARG A 638 -16.04 1.77 8.73
C ARG A 638 -17.53 1.88 8.44
N LEU A 639 -17.91 2.43 7.28
CA LEU A 639 -19.31 2.54 6.85
C LEU A 639 -19.95 1.15 6.70
N LEU A 640 -19.23 0.18 6.10
CA LEU A 640 -19.69 -1.20 5.94
C LEU A 640 -19.82 -1.92 7.29
N ARG A 641 -18.90 -1.71 8.23
CA ARG A 641 -19.04 -2.18 9.63
C ARG A 641 -20.32 -1.67 10.27
N GLY A 642 -20.66 -0.39 10.07
CA GLY A 642 -21.92 0.19 10.52
C GLY A 642 -23.14 -0.50 9.92
N LYS A 643 -23.17 -0.69 8.60
CA LYS A 643 -24.26 -1.41 7.92
C LYS A 643 -24.43 -2.84 8.47
N VAL A 644 -23.34 -3.58 8.65
CA VAL A 644 -23.36 -4.95 9.21
C VAL A 644 -23.80 -4.96 10.68
N PHE A 645 -23.28 -4.03 11.50
CA PHE A 645 -23.60 -3.96 12.93
C PHE A 645 -25.08 -3.71 13.17
N GLN A 646 -25.73 -2.85 12.37
CA GLN A 646 -27.17 -2.62 12.45
C GLN A 646 -27.98 -3.92 12.25
N ASN A 647 -27.45 -4.87 11.48
CA ASN A 647 -28.10 -6.14 11.17
C ASN A 647 -27.75 -7.29 12.16
N LYS A 648 -26.62 -7.24 12.88
CA LYS A 648 -26.19 -8.30 13.81
C LYS A 648 -26.80 -8.17 15.22
N LYS A 649 -28.03 -8.71 15.41
CA LYS A 649 -28.72 -8.80 16.72
C LYS A 649 -27.86 -9.44 17.83
N ALA A 650 -27.06 -10.46 17.52
CA ALA A 650 -26.23 -11.16 18.50
C ALA A 650 -25.08 -10.30 19.05
N LEU A 651 -24.44 -9.46 18.21
CA LEU A 651 -23.40 -8.52 18.65
C LEU A 651 -24.00 -7.42 19.54
N ARG A 652 -25.22 -6.95 19.21
CA ARG A 652 -26.01 -6.10 20.11
C ARG A 652 -26.27 -6.80 21.44
N LEU A 653 -26.70 -8.06 21.44
CA LEU A 653 -27.00 -8.83 22.66
C LEU A 653 -25.76 -9.04 23.55
N ALA A 654 -24.62 -9.43 22.97
CA ALA A 654 -23.35 -9.59 23.69
C ALA A 654 -22.84 -8.25 24.23
N TYR A 655 -22.95 -7.18 23.43
CA TYR A 655 -22.62 -5.83 23.85
C TYR A 655 -23.56 -5.33 24.98
N PHE A 656 -24.86 -5.58 24.91
CA PHE A 656 -25.82 -5.28 25.97
C PHE A 656 -25.57 -6.11 27.25
N ALA A 657 -25.11 -7.35 27.12
CA ALA A 657 -24.67 -8.18 28.25
C ALA A 657 -23.43 -7.60 28.94
N LEU A 658 -22.50 -6.99 28.17
CA LEU A 658 -21.35 -6.22 28.66
C LEU A 658 -21.72 -4.80 29.17
N LYS A 659 -22.83 -4.23 28.70
CA LYS A 659 -23.37 -2.90 29.08
C LYS A 659 -23.95 -2.87 30.50
N GLY A 660 -24.09 -4.02 31.15
CA GLY A 660 -24.18 -4.08 32.60
C GLY A 660 -22.89 -3.53 33.20
N THR A 661 -22.80 -2.22 33.40
CA THR A 661 -21.69 -1.54 34.07
C THR A 661 -21.29 -2.24 35.37
N THR A 662 -22.23 -2.94 36.00
CA THR A 662 -22.04 -3.84 37.14
C THR A 662 -21.14 -5.04 36.84
N ARG A 663 -21.25 -5.73 35.69
CA ARG A 663 -20.44 -6.91 35.35
C ARG A 663 -19.02 -6.57 34.90
N PHE A 664 -18.81 -5.51 34.13
CA PHE A 664 -17.45 -5.02 33.83
C PHE A 664 -16.77 -4.46 35.09
N ARG A 665 -17.51 -3.74 35.95
CA ARG A 665 -17.01 -3.32 37.27
C ARG A 665 -16.83 -4.49 38.24
N LEU A 666 -17.64 -5.54 38.16
CA LEU A 666 -17.46 -6.77 38.96
C LEU A 666 -16.26 -7.55 38.46
N ALA A 667 -16.07 -7.73 37.15
CA ALA A 667 -14.89 -8.40 36.60
C ALA A 667 -13.61 -7.63 36.98
N MET A 668 -13.61 -6.30 36.84
CA MET A 668 -12.53 -5.42 37.30
C MET A 668 -12.42 -5.31 38.83
N GLY A 669 -13.51 -5.52 39.57
CA GLY A 669 -13.58 -5.51 41.03
C GLY A 669 -13.09 -6.81 41.67
N LEU A 670 -13.48 -7.95 41.08
CA LEU A 670 -12.96 -9.29 41.36
C LEU A 670 -11.48 -9.37 40.98
N TYR A 671 -11.07 -8.74 39.87
CA TYR A 671 -9.65 -8.57 39.52
C TYR A 671 -8.88 -7.79 40.59
N ARG A 672 -9.42 -6.64 41.05
CA ARG A 672 -8.85 -5.87 42.17
C ARG A 672 -8.80 -6.64 43.50
N PHE A 673 -9.70 -7.60 43.69
CA PHE A 673 -9.78 -8.44 44.89
C PHE A 673 -8.84 -9.65 44.80
N SER A 674 -8.78 -10.35 43.66
CA SER A 674 -7.91 -11.51 43.44
C SER A 674 -6.43 -11.09 43.37
N ALA A 675 -6.11 -9.97 42.71
CA ALA A 675 -4.75 -9.42 42.66
C ALA A 675 -4.26 -8.89 44.02
N LYS A 676 -5.15 -8.66 45.00
CA LYS A 676 -4.76 -8.32 46.38
C LYS A 676 -4.54 -9.56 47.25
N ASN A 677 -5.26 -10.64 47.01
CA ASN A 677 -5.24 -11.84 47.84
C ASN A 677 -4.24 -12.89 47.33
N ALA A 678 -4.04 -13.01 46.01
CA ALA A 678 -3.01 -13.87 45.41
C ALA A 678 -1.61 -13.44 45.87
N THR A 679 -1.35 -12.14 45.90
CA THR A 679 -0.08 -11.56 46.37
C THR A 679 0.17 -11.86 47.84
N ARG A 680 -0.88 -11.83 48.70
CA ARG A 680 -0.77 -12.19 50.12
C ARG A 680 -0.53 -13.68 50.36
N LEU A 681 -1.16 -14.55 49.56
CA LEU A 681 -1.01 -15.99 49.69
C LEU A 681 0.38 -16.43 49.24
N VAL A 682 0.84 -15.92 48.10
CA VAL A 682 2.21 -16.14 47.59
C VAL A 682 3.25 -15.61 48.58
N GLU A 683 3.04 -14.45 49.18
CA GLU A 683 3.95 -13.89 50.19
C GLU A 683 4.01 -14.73 51.47
N LYS A 684 2.90 -15.37 51.87
CA LYS A 684 2.82 -16.23 53.06
C LYS A 684 3.47 -17.60 52.82
N THR A 685 3.27 -18.19 51.65
CA THR A 685 3.86 -19.47 51.23
C THR A 685 5.37 -19.34 51.02
N MET A 686 5.83 -18.24 50.41
CA MET A 686 7.26 -17.99 50.19
C MET A 686 8.04 -17.74 51.49
N ARG A 687 7.41 -17.13 52.51
CA ARG A 687 8.02 -16.99 53.85
C ARG A 687 8.12 -18.31 54.60
N ALA A 688 7.16 -19.21 54.42
CA ALA A 688 7.18 -20.54 55.03
C ALA A 688 8.29 -21.43 54.43
N LEU A 689 8.72 -21.15 53.19
CA LEU A 689 9.73 -21.91 52.46
C LEU A 689 11.18 -21.37 52.61
N GLY A 690 11.41 -20.34 53.44
CA GLY A 690 12.77 -19.93 53.83
C GLY A 690 13.65 -19.29 52.75
N ILE A 691 13.12 -18.95 51.57
CA ILE A 691 13.89 -18.37 50.46
C ILE A 691 14.24 -16.91 50.77
N ARG A 692 15.53 -16.60 51.01
CA ARG A 692 16.01 -15.22 51.29
C ARG A 692 16.55 -14.50 50.05
N ARG A 693 15.87 -13.38 49.74
CA ARG A 693 16.28 -12.10 49.10
C ARG A 693 16.54 -12.03 47.57
N ARG A 694 15.68 -11.29 46.85
CA ARG A 694 16.02 -10.12 45.97
C ARG A 694 14.77 -9.48 45.32
N PHE A 695 13.83 -8.95 46.11
CA PHE A 695 12.80 -8.04 45.60
C PHE A 695 12.57 -6.93 46.61
N MET A 696 12.64 -5.69 46.14
CA MET A 696 12.47 -4.45 46.90
C MET A 696 10.97 -4.26 47.24
N PRO A 697 10.61 -3.79 48.45
CA PRO A 697 9.21 -3.77 48.89
C PRO A 697 8.40 -2.69 48.16
N LEU A 698 7.15 -3.02 47.81
CA LEU A 698 6.13 -2.03 47.46
C LEU A 698 5.96 -1.04 48.64
N PRO A 699 5.94 0.29 48.39
CA PRO A 699 5.76 1.26 49.46
C PRO A 699 4.42 1.05 50.17
N ARG A 700 4.49 0.84 51.48
CA ARG A 700 3.32 0.86 52.37
C ARG A 700 2.70 2.25 52.37
N LYS A 701 1.40 2.32 52.07
CA LYS A 701 0.47 3.44 52.33
C LYS A 701 0.89 4.79 51.72
N ILE A 702 0.31 5.12 50.57
CA ILE A 702 0.13 6.52 50.17
C ILE A 702 -0.94 7.11 51.10
N GLN A 703 -0.51 7.76 52.18
CA GLN A 703 -1.35 8.67 52.96
C GLN A 703 -1.45 9.99 52.18
N THR A 704 -2.63 10.26 51.65
CA THR A 704 -2.95 11.34 50.70
C THR A 704 -3.04 12.75 51.30
N HIS A 705 -2.56 13.05 52.51
CA HIS A 705 -2.94 14.32 53.16
C HIS A 705 -1.87 15.19 53.86
N GLU A 706 -0.60 14.81 53.97
CA GLU A 706 0.38 15.66 54.71
C GLU A 706 1.42 16.41 53.87
N TYR A 707 1.62 16.05 52.61
CA TYR A 707 2.72 16.64 51.80
C TYR A 707 2.39 17.99 51.13
N LEU A 708 1.16 18.51 51.27
CA LEU A 708 0.70 19.73 50.59
C LEU A 708 0.93 21.03 51.39
N ARG A 709 1.74 21.04 52.46
CA ARG A 709 1.86 22.24 53.32
C ARG A 709 3.19 22.98 53.34
N ASN A 710 4.30 22.43 52.84
CA ASN A 710 5.58 23.11 53.03
C ASN A 710 6.52 22.97 51.82
N GLU A 711 6.34 23.76 50.77
CA GLU A 711 7.47 24.19 49.92
C GLU A 711 7.27 25.64 49.45
N LYS A 712 8.32 26.45 49.66
CA LYS A 712 8.43 27.87 49.31
C LYS A 712 8.56 28.06 47.78
N PRO A 713 8.24 29.25 47.24
CA PRO A 713 8.40 29.54 45.82
C PRO A 713 9.89 29.51 45.45
N LEU A 714 10.24 28.82 44.36
CA LEU A 714 11.58 28.83 43.76
C LEU A 714 11.63 29.90 42.66
N ASP A 715 12.66 30.74 42.75
CA ASP A 715 12.90 31.91 41.91
C ASP A 715 13.23 31.56 40.45
N SER A 716 12.97 32.55 39.58
CA SER A 716 13.05 32.52 38.13
C SER A 716 14.45 32.25 37.56
N ILE A 717 14.49 31.52 36.43
CA ILE A 717 15.71 31.19 35.67
C ILE A 717 15.98 32.28 34.60
N PRO A 718 17.22 32.72 34.36
CA PRO A 718 17.53 33.79 33.39
C PRO A 718 17.67 33.27 31.95
N LEU A 719 17.16 34.05 30.99
CA LEU A 719 17.32 33.86 29.53
C LEU A 719 18.42 34.78 28.96
N SER A 720 19.26 34.23 28.08
CA SER A 720 20.00 34.99 27.06
C SER A 720 19.58 34.55 25.66
N LEU A 721 19.45 35.54 24.76
CA LEU A 721 18.88 35.49 23.41
C LEU A 721 19.96 35.34 22.34
N THR A 722 19.64 34.65 21.25
CA THR A 722 20.06 35.04 19.89
C THR A 722 18.90 34.85 18.89
N LYS A 723 18.71 35.87 18.04
CA LYS A 723 17.88 35.89 16.83
C LYS A 723 18.66 35.26 15.68
N ASP A 724 17.99 34.57 14.75
CA ASP A 724 17.92 34.96 13.33
C ASP A 724 17.10 33.97 12.49
N MET A 725 16.61 34.50 11.36
CA MET A 725 16.06 33.84 10.16
C MET A 725 14.56 33.51 10.14
N VAL A 726 13.77 34.51 9.73
CA VAL A 726 12.51 34.33 8.98
C VAL A 726 12.79 34.77 7.54
N HIS A 727 12.85 33.82 6.62
CA HIS A 727 12.53 34.06 5.23
C HIS A 727 11.35 33.16 4.87
N SER A 728 10.23 33.82 4.57
CA SER A 728 9.01 33.25 4.03
C SER A 728 9.17 33.09 2.51
N ASP A 729 9.17 31.86 2.01
CA ASP A 729 8.89 31.60 0.60
C ASP A 729 7.48 31.04 0.48
N GLU A 730 6.52 31.95 0.39
CA GLU A 730 5.26 31.72 -0.31
C GLU A 730 5.54 31.88 -1.80
N ASN A 731 5.73 30.76 -2.51
CA ASN A 731 5.56 30.72 -3.96
C ASN A 731 4.96 29.37 -4.37
N ASN A 732 3.65 29.26 -4.19
CA ASN A 732 2.81 28.33 -4.95
C ASN A 732 2.75 28.84 -6.40
N GLY A 733 3.81 28.59 -7.17
CA GLY A 733 3.81 28.75 -8.60
C GLY A 733 3.02 27.61 -9.25
N ALA A 734 1.92 27.94 -9.91
CA ALA A 734 1.31 27.05 -10.89
C ALA A 734 2.40 26.65 -11.90
N PHE A 735 2.75 25.36 -11.94
CA PHE A 735 3.69 24.81 -12.91
C PHE A 735 3.03 24.88 -14.30
N SER A 736 3.32 25.93 -15.07
CA SER A 736 3.20 25.88 -16.52
C SER A 736 4.42 25.11 -17.05
N PRO A 737 4.27 24.12 -17.95
CA PRO A 737 5.43 23.50 -18.58
C PRO A 737 6.13 24.57 -19.42
N GLN A 738 7.30 25.03 -18.96
CA GLN A 738 8.25 25.66 -19.87
C GLN A 738 8.83 24.53 -20.72
N SER A 739 8.69 24.63 -22.04
CA SER A 739 9.23 23.65 -22.98
C SER A 739 10.74 23.51 -22.76
N MET A 740 11.21 22.30 -22.47
CA MET A 740 12.65 22.03 -22.36
C MET A 740 13.35 22.28 -23.70
N GLY A 741 14.59 22.78 -23.68
CA GLY A 741 15.43 22.83 -24.87
C GLY A 741 15.76 21.42 -25.39
N ASN A 742 16.07 21.27 -26.68
CA ASN A 742 16.33 19.95 -27.27
C ASN A 742 17.47 19.16 -26.58
N ASP A 743 18.51 19.86 -26.09
CA ASP A 743 19.63 19.22 -25.38
C ASP A 743 19.22 18.73 -23.98
N ASP A 744 18.26 19.39 -23.33
CA ASP A 744 17.71 18.95 -22.05
C ASP A 744 16.83 17.70 -22.19
N VAL A 745 16.08 17.58 -23.30
CA VAL A 745 15.24 16.41 -23.60
C VAL A 745 16.10 15.16 -23.80
N LEU A 746 17.20 15.27 -24.56
CA LEU A 746 18.14 14.18 -24.76
C LEU A 746 18.79 13.76 -23.43
N GLY A 747 19.29 14.73 -22.65
CA GLY A 747 19.91 14.45 -21.36
C GLY A 747 18.95 13.80 -20.36
N LEU A 748 17.67 14.21 -20.35
CA LEU A 748 16.64 13.58 -19.55
C LEU A 748 16.37 12.14 -20.00
N PHE A 749 16.19 11.91 -21.31
CA PHE A 749 15.99 10.57 -21.85
C PHE A 749 17.12 9.63 -21.46
N THR A 750 18.38 10.00 -21.70
CA THR A 750 19.53 9.12 -21.44
C THR A 750 19.61 8.74 -19.96
N ARG A 751 19.34 9.69 -19.05
CA ARG A 751 19.26 9.39 -17.61
C ARG A 751 18.15 8.39 -17.28
N MET A 752 16.95 8.61 -17.80
CA MET A 752 15.80 7.75 -17.53
C MET A 752 15.96 6.35 -18.15
N PHE A 753 16.44 6.28 -19.39
CA PHE A 753 16.67 5.03 -20.12
C PHE A 753 17.76 4.19 -19.45
N THR A 754 18.88 4.80 -19.07
CA THR A 754 19.96 4.12 -18.31
C THR A 754 19.46 3.64 -16.95
N GLN A 755 18.68 4.46 -16.24
CA GLN A 755 18.09 4.07 -14.97
C GLN A 755 17.11 2.90 -15.11
N ALA A 756 16.41 2.82 -16.25
CA ALA A 756 15.56 1.68 -16.57
C ALA A 756 16.36 0.41 -16.92
N GLY A 757 17.68 0.48 -17.04
CA GLY A 757 18.58 -0.61 -17.41
C GLY A 757 18.85 -0.70 -18.92
N GLY A 758 18.51 0.34 -19.68
CA GLY A 758 18.91 0.48 -21.08
C GLY A 758 20.38 0.88 -21.22
N GLU A 759 20.96 0.58 -22.38
CA GLU A 759 22.36 0.87 -22.69
C GLU A 759 22.42 1.72 -23.97
N GLU A 760 23.34 2.69 -24.03
CA GLU A 760 23.59 3.45 -25.24
C GLU A 760 24.90 2.97 -25.88
N MET A 761 24.89 2.72 -27.19
CA MET A 761 26.07 2.29 -27.94
C MET A 761 26.16 3.03 -29.27
N THR A 762 27.39 3.28 -29.69
CA THR A 762 27.69 3.78 -31.03
C THR A 762 27.44 2.68 -32.07
N PHE A 763 27.21 3.10 -33.31
CA PHE A 763 27.03 2.15 -34.40
C PHE A 763 28.25 1.23 -34.61
N GLN A 764 29.47 1.74 -34.36
CA GLN A 764 30.71 0.96 -34.45
C GLN A 764 30.78 -0.15 -33.38
N GLU A 765 30.30 0.11 -32.17
CA GLU A 765 30.21 -0.91 -31.12
C GLU A 765 29.17 -1.98 -31.47
N ILE A 766 28.05 -1.57 -32.08
CA ILE A 766 27.03 -2.51 -32.56
C ILE A 766 27.58 -3.42 -33.65
N LEU A 767 28.30 -2.88 -34.64
CA LEU A 767 28.94 -3.67 -35.69
C LEU A 767 29.84 -4.77 -35.10
N LYS A 768 30.66 -4.43 -34.11
CA LYS A 768 31.51 -5.39 -33.39
C LYS A 768 30.69 -6.42 -32.61
N LEU A 769 29.65 -5.98 -31.91
CA LEU A 769 28.80 -6.83 -31.08
C LEU A 769 28.04 -7.88 -31.90
N THR A 770 27.61 -7.54 -33.11
CA THR A 770 26.81 -8.42 -33.99
C THR A 770 27.63 -9.27 -34.96
N ALA A 771 28.95 -9.06 -35.04
CA ALA A 771 29.82 -9.76 -35.99
C ALA A 771 29.78 -11.28 -35.77
N GLY A 772 29.49 -12.03 -36.85
CA GLY A 772 29.38 -13.50 -36.80
C GLY A 772 28.14 -14.03 -36.06
N LYS A 773 27.16 -13.17 -35.75
CA LYS A 773 25.93 -13.53 -35.02
C LYS A 773 24.70 -13.40 -35.91
N VAL A 774 23.61 -14.05 -35.50
CA VAL A 774 22.31 -13.95 -36.18
C VAL A 774 21.55 -12.74 -35.66
N VAL A 775 21.16 -11.85 -36.58
CA VAL A 775 20.45 -10.61 -36.27
C VAL A 775 19.12 -10.63 -37.02
N VAL A 776 17.99 -10.59 -36.31
CA VAL A 776 16.69 -10.39 -36.94
C VAL A 776 16.45 -8.88 -37.12
N CYS A 777 16.10 -8.45 -38.33
CA CYS A 777 15.93 -7.03 -38.65
C CYS A 777 14.49 -6.73 -39.11
N ASP A 778 13.88 -5.70 -38.52
CA ASP A 778 12.66 -5.09 -39.04
C ASP A 778 13.00 -4.14 -40.20
N GLU A 779 12.95 -4.65 -41.43
CA GLU A 779 13.31 -3.89 -42.63
C GLU A 779 12.39 -2.70 -42.90
N LYS A 780 11.20 -2.65 -42.29
CA LYS A 780 10.27 -1.54 -42.50
C LYS A 780 10.66 -0.30 -41.69
N THR A 781 11.39 -0.48 -40.59
CA THR A 781 11.72 0.61 -39.66
C THR A 781 13.21 0.88 -39.57
N VAL A 782 14.05 -0.09 -39.92
CA VAL A 782 15.51 0.06 -39.91
C VAL A 782 15.99 0.51 -41.30
N PRO A 783 16.82 1.57 -41.41
CA PRO A 783 17.37 2.00 -42.70
C PRO A 783 18.17 0.90 -43.41
N SER A 784 17.95 0.71 -44.71
CA SER A 784 18.62 -0.34 -45.51
C SER A 784 20.15 -0.25 -45.47
N ARG A 785 20.71 0.96 -45.35
CA ARG A 785 22.16 1.20 -45.18
C ARG A 785 22.71 0.58 -43.89
N VAL A 786 21.94 0.58 -42.80
CA VAL A 786 22.32 -0.06 -41.53
C VAL A 786 22.37 -1.58 -41.69
N ILE A 787 21.36 -2.17 -42.33
CA ILE A 787 21.27 -3.61 -42.58
C ILE A 787 22.43 -4.08 -43.49
N LYS A 788 22.74 -3.32 -44.55
CA LYS A 788 23.89 -3.58 -45.43
C LYS A 788 25.22 -3.52 -44.69
N ALA A 789 25.41 -2.52 -43.82
CA ALA A 789 26.62 -2.38 -43.03
C ALA A 789 26.82 -3.55 -42.05
N LEU A 790 25.76 -4.02 -41.39
CA LEU A 790 25.80 -5.20 -40.52
C LEU A 790 26.19 -6.46 -41.29
N SER A 791 25.56 -6.67 -42.44
CA SER A 791 25.85 -7.82 -43.31
C SER A 791 27.29 -7.78 -43.84
N GLY A 792 27.76 -6.60 -44.26
CA GLY A 792 29.14 -6.36 -44.69
C GLY A 792 30.18 -6.58 -43.59
N ASN A 793 29.79 -6.43 -42.32
CA ASN A 793 30.63 -6.71 -41.15
C ASN A 793 30.45 -8.14 -40.60
N GLY A 794 29.86 -9.04 -41.39
CA GLY A 794 29.78 -10.47 -41.08
C GLY A 794 28.60 -10.90 -40.17
N ALA A 795 27.61 -10.04 -39.92
CA ALA A 795 26.37 -10.46 -39.26
C ALA A 795 25.45 -11.22 -40.25
N LYS A 796 24.80 -12.31 -39.80
CA LYS A 796 23.78 -13.02 -40.58
C LYS A 796 22.42 -12.40 -40.33
N THR A 797 21.93 -11.58 -41.26
CA THR A 797 20.62 -10.93 -41.15
C THR A 797 19.49 -11.88 -41.54
N VAL A 798 18.45 -11.95 -40.71
CA VAL A 798 17.23 -12.74 -40.92
C VAL A 798 15.99 -11.89 -40.65
N HIS A 799 14.80 -12.39 -40.98
CA HIS A 799 13.57 -11.60 -40.89
C HIS A 799 12.38 -12.42 -40.38
N GLY A 800 11.39 -11.72 -39.85
CA GLY A 800 10.12 -12.29 -39.42
C GLY A 800 10.25 -13.25 -38.23
N LEU A 801 9.15 -13.94 -37.94
CA LEU A 801 9.01 -14.77 -36.75
C LEU A 801 10.01 -15.93 -36.71
N GLU A 802 10.21 -16.65 -37.81
CA GLU A 802 11.17 -17.78 -37.85
C GLU A 802 12.61 -17.29 -37.62
N GLY A 803 13.01 -16.18 -38.25
CA GLY A 803 14.32 -15.56 -37.99
C GLY A 803 14.47 -15.12 -36.54
N ALA A 804 13.42 -14.54 -35.95
CA ALA A 804 13.44 -14.07 -34.56
C ALA A 804 13.58 -15.19 -33.52
N LYS A 805 13.17 -16.43 -33.84
CA LYS A 805 13.34 -17.60 -32.93
C LYS A 805 14.80 -18.00 -32.75
N GLU A 806 15.60 -17.83 -33.80
CA GLU A 806 17.02 -18.25 -33.83
C GLU A 806 17.99 -17.09 -33.61
N ALA A 807 17.52 -15.85 -33.73
CA ALA A 807 18.35 -14.66 -33.61
C ALA A 807 18.80 -14.38 -32.17
N THR A 808 20.09 -14.04 -32.03
CA THR A 808 20.64 -13.53 -30.77
C THR A 808 20.27 -12.06 -30.57
N PHE A 809 20.29 -11.30 -31.66
CA PHE A 809 20.02 -9.86 -31.68
C PHE A 809 18.77 -9.55 -32.49
N GLY A 810 17.97 -8.63 -31.99
CA GLY A 810 16.85 -8.05 -32.72
C GLY A 810 17.09 -6.59 -32.98
N LEU A 811 16.90 -6.16 -34.22
CA LEU A 811 17.15 -4.80 -34.66
C LEU A 811 15.85 -4.16 -35.12
N THR A 812 15.47 -3.04 -34.50
CA THR A 812 14.24 -2.31 -34.83
C THR A 812 14.51 -0.82 -34.94
N GLY A 813 13.71 -0.12 -35.75
CA GLY A 813 13.54 1.32 -35.59
C GLY A 813 12.63 1.63 -34.40
N CYS A 814 12.37 2.91 -34.17
CA CYS A 814 11.33 3.37 -33.25
C CYS A 814 10.48 4.48 -33.89
N LYS A 815 9.35 4.81 -33.28
CA LYS A 815 8.53 5.98 -33.62
C LYS A 815 8.97 7.21 -32.84
N ALA A 816 9.15 7.03 -31.53
CA ALA A 816 9.53 8.09 -30.60
C ALA A 816 10.39 7.56 -29.45
N LEU A 817 11.21 8.44 -28.90
CA LEU A 817 11.98 8.26 -27.67
C LEU A 817 11.42 9.23 -26.63
N VAL A 818 10.76 8.71 -25.59
CA VAL A 818 10.03 9.49 -24.59
C VAL A 818 10.94 9.84 -23.43
N ALA A 819 11.34 11.11 -23.34
CA ALA A 819 12.32 11.56 -22.35
C ALA A 819 11.81 11.42 -20.91
N GLU A 820 10.56 11.82 -20.65
CA GLU A 820 9.89 11.73 -19.34
C GLU A 820 10.01 10.35 -18.69
N THR A 821 9.95 9.28 -19.49
CA THR A 821 9.89 7.89 -18.98
C THR A 821 11.11 7.06 -19.35
N GLY A 822 11.99 7.57 -20.22
CA GLY A 822 13.09 6.79 -20.81
C GLY A 822 12.57 5.61 -21.63
N SER A 823 11.46 5.79 -22.34
CA SER A 823 10.80 4.70 -23.07
C SER A 823 10.96 4.84 -24.57
N VAL A 824 11.07 3.72 -25.27
CA VAL A 824 11.08 3.64 -26.73
C VAL A 824 9.69 3.24 -27.20
N LEU A 825 9.04 4.04 -28.05
CA LEU A 825 7.78 3.69 -28.69
C LEU A 825 8.04 2.92 -29.99
N LEU A 826 7.59 1.68 -30.03
CA LEU A 826 7.65 0.80 -31.20
C LEU A 826 6.27 0.68 -31.85
N GLY A 827 6.27 0.57 -33.18
CA GLY A 827 5.08 0.33 -33.99
C GLY A 827 4.82 -1.15 -34.29
N GLU A 828 3.90 -1.40 -35.23
CA GLU A 828 3.35 -2.75 -35.48
C GLU A 828 4.28 -3.69 -36.25
N SER A 829 5.36 -3.19 -36.85
CA SER A 829 6.31 -4.01 -37.62
C SER A 829 7.39 -4.66 -36.75
N SER A 830 7.61 -4.14 -35.55
CA SER A 830 8.74 -4.52 -34.68
C SER A 830 8.33 -5.50 -33.57
N LEU A 831 7.38 -6.39 -33.84
CA LEU A 831 6.70 -7.18 -32.81
C LEU A 831 7.56 -8.29 -32.21
N PHE A 832 8.24 -9.05 -33.07
CA PHE A 832 8.99 -10.24 -32.66
C PHE A 832 10.46 -9.92 -32.46
N GLU A 833 10.98 -9.03 -33.30
CA GLU A 833 12.35 -8.55 -33.33
C GLU A 833 12.74 -7.86 -32.01
N SER A 834 11.82 -7.12 -31.39
CA SER A 834 12.11 -6.46 -30.11
C SER A 834 11.91 -7.35 -28.86
N LEU A 835 11.43 -8.59 -29.02
CA LEU A 835 10.96 -9.39 -27.88
C LEU A 835 11.57 -10.79 -27.79
N LEU A 836 11.70 -11.51 -28.91
CA LEU A 836 12.22 -12.88 -28.92
C LEU A 836 13.76 -12.97 -28.82
N PRO A 837 14.56 -12.06 -29.39
CA PRO A 837 16.01 -12.09 -29.23
C PRO A 837 16.45 -11.83 -27.78
N GLU A 838 17.67 -12.24 -27.44
CA GLU A 838 18.24 -11.99 -26.11
C GLU A 838 18.62 -10.51 -25.93
N VAL A 839 18.98 -9.84 -27.02
CA VAL A 839 19.35 -8.43 -27.04
C VAL A 839 18.49 -7.70 -28.07
N HIS A 840 17.83 -6.63 -27.63
CA HIS A 840 17.07 -5.74 -28.51
C HIS A 840 17.86 -4.46 -28.75
N ILE A 841 18.19 -4.20 -30.01
CA ILE A 841 18.89 -3.01 -30.47
C ILE A 841 17.89 -2.11 -31.19
N VAL A 842 17.79 -0.87 -30.73
CA VAL A 842 16.95 0.18 -31.31
C VAL A 842 17.84 1.14 -32.10
N ILE A 843 17.56 1.29 -33.38
CA ILE A 843 18.14 2.34 -34.22
C ILE A 843 17.19 3.52 -34.24
N ALA A 844 17.65 4.67 -33.77
CA ALA A 844 16.83 5.87 -33.67
C ALA A 844 17.55 7.10 -34.26
N LEU A 845 16.77 8.12 -34.57
CA LEU A 845 17.24 9.40 -35.08
C LEU A 845 17.02 10.49 -34.04
N LYS A 846 17.92 11.48 -33.97
CA LYS A 846 17.84 12.58 -32.99
C LYS A 846 16.51 13.35 -33.03
N ARG A 847 15.84 13.41 -34.18
CA ARG A 847 14.51 14.05 -34.32
C ARG A 847 13.35 13.31 -33.65
N GLN A 848 13.57 12.08 -33.16
CA GLN A 848 12.52 11.22 -32.60
C GLN A 848 12.37 11.36 -31.09
N PHE A 849 13.22 12.18 -30.45
CA PHE A 849 13.08 12.51 -29.05
C PHE A 849 11.86 13.41 -28.85
N VAL A 850 11.02 13.02 -27.90
CA VAL A 850 9.86 13.79 -27.46
C VAL A 850 9.89 13.94 -25.96
N GLU A 851 9.40 15.08 -25.47
CA GLU A 851 9.48 15.41 -24.05
C GLU A 851 8.61 14.49 -23.20
N THR A 852 7.36 14.28 -23.60
CA THR A 852 6.33 13.62 -22.76
C THR A 852 5.66 12.45 -23.44
N LEU A 853 5.11 11.55 -22.62
CA LEU A 853 4.34 10.40 -23.09
C LEU A 853 3.12 10.80 -23.93
N ASP A 854 2.48 11.93 -23.60
CA ASP A 854 1.29 12.38 -24.32
C ASP A 854 1.62 12.80 -25.75
N VAL A 855 2.78 13.43 -25.96
CA VAL A 855 3.24 13.82 -27.30
C VAL A 855 3.60 12.59 -28.13
N ALA A 856 4.25 11.59 -27.53
CA ALA A 856 4.58 10.33 -28.22
C ALA A 856 3.34 9.55 -28.69
N LEU A 857 2.25 9.61 -27.93
CA LEU A 857 1.03 8.87 -28.19
C LEU A 857 -0.05 9.71 -28.88
N ASP A 858 0.22 11.00 -29.13
CA ASP A 858 -0.71 11.85 -29.84
C ASP A 858 -0.97 11.30 -31.24
N GLY A 859 -2.25 11.15 -31.57
CA GLY A 859 -2.64 10.56 -32.84
C GLY A 859 -2.19 9.11 -33.06
N PHE A 860 -1.89 8.30 -32.03
CA PHE A 860 -1.58 6.87 -32.22
C PHE A 860 -2.74 6.17 -32.99
N ARG A 861 -2.41 5.55 -34.14
CA ARG A 861 -3.37 4.88 -35.05
C ARG A 861 -3.03 3.43 -35.38
N GLU A 862 -1.89 2.91 -34.92
CA GLU A 862 -1.46 1.57 -35.28
C GLU A 862 -2.36 0.50 -34.64
N ASN A 863 -2.49 -0.65 -35.31
CA ASN A 863 -3.26 -1.77 -34.77
C ASN A 863 -2.62 -2.32 -33.50
N ILE A 864 -1.30 -2.25 -33.42
CA ILE A 864 -0.54 -2.68 -32.26
C ILE A 864 0.74 -1.84 -32.12
N GLY A 865 1.05 -1.46 -30.88
CA GLY A 865 2.27 -0.74 -30.54
C GLY A 865 2.75 -1.11 -29.15
N CYS A 866 3.99 -0.76 -28.84
CA CYS A 866 4.56 -1.05 -27.53
C CYS A 866 5.52 0.03 -27.08
N LEU A 867 5.38 0.49 -25.83
CA LEU A 867 6.46 1.17 -25.14
C LEU A 867 7.39 0.12 -24.54
N VAL A 868 8.69 0.27 -24.78
CA VAL A 868 9.74 -0.55 -24.19
C VAL A 868 10.60 0.34 -23.29
N THR A 869 10.68 0.00 -22.02
CA THR A 869 11.44 0.77 -21.00
C THR A 869 12.48 -0.14 -20.35
N GLY A 870 13.63 -0.27 -21.02
CA GLY A 870 14.70 -1.18 -20.59
C GLY A 870 14.35 -2.67 -20.77
N PRO A 871 15.19 -3.57 -20.23
CA PRO A 871 15.06 -5.01 -20.41
C PRO A 871 13.81 -5.61 -19.74
N SER A 872 13.46 -6.81 -20.19
CA SER A 872 12.49 -7.66 -19.49
C SER A 872 13.02 -7.95 -18.10
N ARG A 873 12.16 -7.85 -17.08
CA ARG A 873 12.58 -8.06 -15.70
C ARG A 873 11.47 -8.64 -14.84
N THR A 874 11.86 -9.45 -13.86
CA THR A 874 10.97 -9.98 -12.83
C THR A 874 11.67 -9.99 -11.48
N ALA A 875 10.89 -10.03 -10.41
CA ALA A 875 11.36 -10.13 -9.04
C ALA A 875 10.42 -11.00 -8.19
N ASP A 876 9.76 -11.98 -8.82
CA ASP A 876 8.82 -12.86 -8.15
C ASP A 876 9.49 -13.89 -7.23
N ILE A 877 10.77 -14.19 -7.45
CA ILE A 877 11.56 -15.10 -6.62
C ILE A 877 12.37 -14.26 -5.60
N GLU A 878 11.92 -14.24 -4.34
CA GLU A 878 12.57 -13.56 -3.19
C GLU A 878 12.96 -12.07 -3.42
N LYS A 879 12.24 -11.36 -4.30
CA LYS A 879 12.56 -9.97 -4.67
C LYS A 879 13.95 -9.78 -5.29
N ARG A 880 14.57 -10.86 -5.79
CA ARG A 880 15.80 -10.79 -6.57
C ARG A 880 15.45 -10.40 -8.00
N LEU A 881 16.05 -9.31 -8.48
CA LEU A 881 15.85 -8.83 -9.84
C LEU A 881 16.52 -9.82 -10.81
N ILE A 882 15.70 -10.36 -11.71
CA ILE A 882 16.11 -11.24 -12.80
C ILE A 882 15.87 -10.48 -14.11
N LEU A 883 16.84 -10.54 -15.03
CA LEU A 883 16.72 -9.94 -16.36
C LEU A 883 16.46 -10.99 -17.44
N GLY A 884 15.60 -10.64 -18.39
CA GLY A 884 15.22 -11.49 -19.50
C GLY A 884 14.37 -12.69 -19.10
N MET A 885 13.20 -12.46 -18.48
CA MET A 885 12.25 -13.55 -18.23
C MET A 885 11.66 -14.05 -19.55
N HIS A 886 10.90 -13.22 -20.28
CA HIS A 886 10.39 -13.58 -21.61
C HIS A 886 11.01 -12.76 -22.73
N GLY A 887 11.17 -11.45 -22.49
CA GLY A 887 11.79 -10.50 -23.40
C GLY A 887 13.32 -10.48 -23.37
N PRO A 888 13.94 -9.49 -24.02
CA PRO A 888 15.40 -9.31 -24.04
C PRO A 888 15.99 -9.10 -22.65
N LYS A 889 17.20 -9.64 -22.46
CA LYS A 889 18.08 -9.44 -21.29
C LYS A 889 18.72 -8.04 -21.32
N ARG A 890 18.91 -7.47 -22.52
CA ARG A 890 19.52 -6.15 -22.75
C ARG A 890 18.74 -5.37 -23.80
N VAL A 891 18.59 -4.06 -23.58
CA VAL A 891 18.01 -3.13 -24.57
C VAL A 891 19.03 -2.04 -24.84
N ILE A 892 19.46 -1.96 -26.09
CA ILE A 892 20.53 -1.07 -26.54
C ILE A 892 19.93 -0.02 -27.48
N LEU A 893 20.24 1.25 -27.25
CA LEU A 893 19.89 2.35 -28.14
C LEU A 893 21.12 2.80 -28.93
N CYS A 894 20.94 2.99 -30.23
CA CYS A 894 21.88 3.64 -31.12
C CYS A 894 21.20 4.84 -31.76
N VAL A 895 21.67 6.04 -31.42
CA VAL A 895 21.20 7.27 -32.05
C VAL A 895 22.11 7.58 -33.23
N LEU A 896 21.54 7.71 -34.43
CA LEU A 896 22.26 8.16 -35.62
C LEU A 896 22.06 9.66 -35.83
N GLU A 897 23.14 10.35 -36.16
CA GLU A 897 23.10 11.71 -36.67
C GLU A 897 22.77 11.67 -38.16
N ALA A 898 21.71 12.36 -38.58
CA ALA A 898 21.46 12.55 -39.99
C ALA A 898 22.42 13.63 -40.50
N ASN A 899 23.28 13.30 -41.47
CA ASN A 899 23.98 14.33 -42.23
C ASN A 899 22.93 15.06 -43.08
N ASP A 900 22.77 16.37 -42.85
CA ASP A 900 21.93 17.26 -43.64
C ASP A 900 22.35 17.16 -45.13
N GLY A 901 21.63 16.34 -45.90
CA GLY A 901 21.86 16.20 -47.34
C GLY A 901 21.66 14.81 -47.95
N GLN A 902 21.52 13.73 -47.17
CA GLN A 902 21.20 12.40 -47.74
C GLN A 902 20.05 11.73 -46.99
N ALA A 903 18.88 11.74 -47.65
CA ALA A 903 17.61 11.22 -47.14
C ALA A 903 17.56 9.68 -47.04
N ASP A 904 18.56 8.96 -47.56
CA ASP A 904 18.59 7.49 -47.65
C ASP A 904 19.48 6.83 -46.62
#